data_AF-A0A1X2LVZ4-F1
#
_entry.id   AF-A0A1X2LVZ4-F1
#
_cell.length_a   1.000
_cell.length_b   1.000
_cell.length_c   1.000
_cell.angle_alpha   90.00
_cell.angle_beta   90.00
_cell.angle_gamma   90.00
#
_symmetry.space_group_name_H-M   'P 1'
#
loop_
_entity.id
_entity.type
_entity.pdbx_description
1 polymer ?
#
loop_
_entity_poly.entity_id
_entity_poly.type
_entity_poly.pdbx_seq_one_letter_code
_entity_poly.pdbx_strand_id
1 'polypeptide(L)'
;MSFLLANPDLVTAAAANLAGIRSALSEAAAAASTPTTGLAAAGADEVSAAVSRLFGAYGQQFQALNAQAAEFHAEFVSLLNGGAAAYTAAEAANASPMQALLNAVNAPAQTLLGRPLIGDGADGAAGTGSGAGGNGGPGGLLYGNGGNGGAGGPEGGAGGNGGAAGLVGNGGAGGAGGASDLTGSGLAGGAGGNVGLWGFGGAGGAGGTATSLLGVGMNAGEGGRGGNAGLLYGNGGAGGAGGTGGDTTVPLFGSGIGGAGGAGGNASLFGDGGAGGTGGTGGTSSSLASATSGAGGAGGAGGVGGLLYGNGGNGGAGGTGGAATNVLANAGAGGAGGAAGNSFIGNGGNGGAGGTGGAAALFSSGVGGAGGNAGNAFLLGNGGAGGVGGTGGANSGTLFASPGGAGGNGGHGGTGGLTYGNGGAGGDGGAGGSTADNGLEGGTGGMGGTGGAAISFGNGGHGGAGGTGGAHSGGNGIGGKGGAGGIGGNGGQLVGDGGTGGTGGEGGAGSGTKAGGAGGDGGHGGDAALIGRGGDGGAGGAGGAGSPAGAPGNGGAAGTGGVLFGQGGTAGAPGAAAVAAASLSSSVPILGPYENLIANTVANLANLGTTWLADPAPFLQQLLANQFGYGQLTLTALTDAARDYAIGLAGIPPSLQLALQALAAGNVSGAVSDVLQAVAKLFVSGIDASDLSNILLLGPVGDLFPILSIPGATSQNFTNVLTTVMDTNIAFSLDTSTLTGVMTFGLPLVMTLNAVGSPITTAIALADSTTTFISAVQAGDLQAAATALVGAPANVANGFLNGEATLPLALPTSATGGIPVTVHVPVGGILAPLQPFQATAVVPVIGPVTVTLEGTPAGGIVPALVNYGPAQLAQAIGA
;
A
#
# COMPACT_ATOMS: atom_id res chain seq x y z
N MET A 1 10.74 21.40 -33.66
CA MET A 1 11.15 20.00 -33.86
C MET A 1 10.46 19.19 -32.77
N SER A 2 9.46 18.38 -33.11
CA SER A 2 8.79 17.51 -32.13
C SER A 2 9.73 16.37 -31.75
N PHE A 3 9.96 16.17 -30.45
CA PHE A 3 10.69 15.00 -29.95
C PHE A 3 9.83 13.76 -30.17
N LEU A 4 10.37 12.78 -30.88
CA LEU A 4 9.76 11.49 -31.12
C LEU A 4 10.43 10.50 -30.18
N LEU A 5 9.69 9.98 -29.20
CA LEU A 5 10.15 8.96 -28.25
C LEU A 5 9.75 7.58 -28.82
N ALA A 6 10.74 6.78 -29.22
CA ALA A 6 10.55 5.38 -29.57
C ALA A 6 11.10 4.51 -28.43
N ASN A 7 10.47 3.37 -28.14
CA ASN A 7 10.95 2.39 -27.15
C ASN A 7 11.29 1.07 -27.88
N PRO A 8 12.55 0.88 -28.33
CA PRO A 8 12.94 -0.26 -29.16
C PRO A 8 12.84 -1.62 -28.45
N ASP A 9 12.96 -1.63 -27.13
CA ASP A 9 12.86 -2.85 -26.31
C ASP A 9 11.44 -3.41 -26.34
N LEU A 10 10.42 -2.55 -26.27
CA LEU A 10 9.02 -2.96 -26.41
C LEU A 10 8.71 -3.52 -27.81
N VAL A 11 9.31 -2.95 -28.85
CA VAL A 11 9.11 -3.41 -30.24
C VAL A 11 9.78 -4.78 -30.47
N THR A 12 10.96 -4.99 -29.90
CA THR A 12 11.68 -6.28 -29.98
C THR A 12 10.95 -7.37 -29.19
N ALA A 13 10.43 -7.05 -28.00
CA ALA A 13 9.62 -7.96 -27.20
C ALA A 13 8.30 -8.34 -27.93
N ALA A 14 7.65 -7.37 -28.58
CA ALA A 14 6.46 -7.62 -29.40
C ALA A 14 6.77 -8.54 -30.59
N ALA A 15 7.91 -8.35 -31.27
CA ALA A 15 8.35 -9.20 -32.38
C ALA A 15 8.59 -10.67 -31.93
N ALA A 16 9.20 -10.86 -30.75
CA ALA A 16 9.41 -12.19 -30.16
C ALA A 16 8.08 -12.87 -29.78
N ASN A 17 7.14 -12.13 -29.20
CA ASN A 17 5.80 -12.63 -28.88
C ASN A 17 5.04 -13.05 -30.15
N LEU A 18 5.12 -12.26 -31.22
CA LEU A 18 4.52 -12.61 -32.50
C LEU A 18 5.14 -13.88 -33.09
N ALA A 19 6.46 -14.05 -33.01
CA ALA A 19 7.12 -15.28 -33.44
C ALA A 19 6.63 -16.50 -32.63
N GLY A 20 6.46 -16.35 -31.32
CA GLY A 20 5.91 -17.38 -30.43
C GLY A 20 4.47 -17.79 -30.79
N ILE A 21 3.59 -16.81 -31.00
CA ILE A 21 2.20 -17.04 -31.45
C ILE A 21 2.19 -17.84 -32.76
N ARG A 22 3.08 -17.49 -33.70
CA ARG A 22 3.16 -18.19 -34.98
C ARG A 22 3.68 -19.61 -34.86
N SER A 23 4.63 -19.87 -33.97
CA SER A 23 5.08 -21.24 -33.66
C SER A 23 3.92 -22.10 -33.16
N ALA A 24 3.15 -21.59 -32.20
CA ALA A 24 1.98 -22.28 -31.67
C ALA A 24 0.90 -22.54 -32.73
N LEU A 25 0.64 -21.55 -33.60
CA LEU A 25 -0.29 -21.71 -34.73
C LEU A 25 0.18 -22.73 -35.75
N SER A 26 1.49 -22.79 -36.04
CA SER A 26 2.06 -23.78 -36.96
C SER A 26 1.96 -25.20 -36.40
N GLU A 27 2.21 -25.39 -35.11
CA GLU A 27 2.03 -26.67 -34.42
C GLU A 27 0.58 -27.11 -34.39
N ALA A 28 -0.34 -26.19 -34.07
CA ALA A 28 -1.78 -26.45 -34.08
C ALA A 28 -2.29 -26.80 -35.49
N ALA A 29 -1.84 -26.07 -36.52
CA ALA A 29 -2.18 -26.35 -37.91
C ALA A 29 -1.64 -27.72 -38.37
N ALA A 30 -0.42 -28.09 -37.95
CA ALA A 30 0.17 -29.40 -38.22
C ALA A 30 -0.60 -30.53 -37.53
N ALA A 31 -0.97 -30.36 -36.25
CA ALA A 31 -1.75 -31.33 -35.49
C ALA A 31 -3.16 -31.54 -36.07
N ALA A 32 -3.77 -30.46 -36.59
CA ALA A 32 -5.09 -30.50 -37.21
C ALA A 32 -5.08 -31.03 -38.66
N SER A 33 -3.91 -31.20 -39.29
CA SER A 33 -3.79 -31.61 -40.70
C SER A 33 -4.46 -32.96 -40.98
N THR A 34 -4.00 -34.02 -40.32
CA THR A 34 -4.55 -35.38 -40.51
C THR A 34 -6.04 -35.51 -40.20
N PRO A 35 -6.59 -35.02 -39.07
CA PRO A 35 -8.00 -35.16 -38.77
C PRO A 35 -8.92 -34.33 -39.67
N THR A 36 -8.43 -33.26 -40.32
CA THR A 36 -9.24 -32.42 -41.22
C THR A 36 -9.16 -32.83 -42.68
N THR A 37 -8.04 -33.42 -43.12
CA THR A 37 -7.89 -33.93 -44.49
C THR A 37 -8.25 -35.41 -44.65
N GLY A 38 -8.30 -36.15 -43.54
CA GLY A 38 -8.49 -37.61 -43.50
C GLY A 38 -9.87 -38.10 -43.05
N LEU A 39 -10.91 -37.26 -43.15
CA LEU A 39 -12.28 -37.62 -42.74
C LEU A 39 -12.80 -38.84 -43.51
N ALA A 40 -13.16 -39.89 -42.78
CA ALA A 40 -13.82 -41.06 -43.35
C ALA A 40 -15.31 -40.77 -43.62
N ALA A 41 -15.86 -41.39 -44.66
CA ALA A 41 -17.30 -41.31 -44.91
C ALA A 41 -18.07 -42.00 -43.77
N ALA A 42 -19.12 -41.36 -43.24
CA ALA A 42 -19.91 -41.88 -42.12
C ALA A 42 -20.76 -43.12 -42.49
N GLY A 43 -21.01 -43.32 -43.78
CA GLY A 43 -21.67 -44.48 -44.36
C GLY A 43 -21.12 -44.78 -45.76
N ALA A 44 -21.52 -45.93 -46.32
CA ALA A 44 -21.13 -46.34 -47.68
C ALA A 44 -21.91 -45.61 -48.79
N ASP A 45 -22.75 -44.64 -48.44
CA ASP A 45 -23.54 -43.86 -49.37
C ASP A 45 -22.73 -42.72 -50.01
N GLU A 46 -23.16 -42.32 -51.21
CA GLU A 46 -22.48 -41.32 -52.03
C GLU A 46 -22.53 -39.91 -51.40
N VAL A 47 -23.53 -39.62 -50.56
CA VAL A 47 -23.65 -38.33 -49.86
C VAL A 47 -22.58 -38.24 -48.78
N SER A 48 -22.41 -39.28 -47.97
CA SER A 48 -21.33 -39.38 -46.98
C SER A 48 -19.93 -39.30 -47.62
N ALA A 49 -19.74 -39.92 -48.79
CA ALA A 49 -18.48 -39.85 -49.55
C ALA A 49 -18.23 -38.51 -50.26
N ALA A 50 -19.30 -37.77 -50.62
CA ALA A 50 -19.19 -36.42 -51.16
C ALA A 50 -18.88 -35.40 -50.06
N VAL A 51 -19.52 -35.55 -48.89
CA VAL A 51 -19.31 -34.69 -47.72
C VAL A 51 -17.89 -34.86 -47.17
N SER A 52 -17.37 -36.09 -47.03
CA SER A 52 -15.99 -36.31 -46.58
C SER A 52 -14.95 -35.72 -47.54
N ARG A 53 -15.17 -35.82 -48.86
CA ARG A 53 -14.31 -35.18 -49.88
C ARG A 53 -14.37 -33.65 -49.82
N LEU A 54 -15.55 -33.07 -49.60
CA LEU A 54 -15.69 -31.62 -49.45
C LEU A 54 -14.89 -31.11 -48.25
N PHE A 55 -15.02 -31.75 -47.10
CA PHE A 55 -14.26 -31.38 -45.90
C PHE A 55 -12.77 -31.65 -46.06
N GLY A 56 -12.37 -32.73 -46.72
CA GLY A 56 -10.96 -33.02 -47.03
C GLY A 56 -10.32 -31.97 -47.95
N ALA A 57 -11.05 -31.50 -48.97
CA ALA A 57 -10.60 -30.43 -49.87
C ALA A 57 -10.50 -29.08 -49.13
N TYR A 58 -11.46 -28.79 -48.23
CA TYR A 58 -11.42 -27.58 -47.39
C TYR A 58 -10.23 -27.61 -46.42
N GLY A 59 -9.93 -28.77 -45.83
CA GLY A 59 -8.74 -28.97 -45.00
C GLY A 59 -7.44 -28.70 -45.75
N GLN A 60 -7.32 -29.15 -47.00
CA GLN A 60 -6.14 -28.86 -47.84
C GLN A 60 -5.99 -27.38 -48.18
N GLN A 61 -7.09 -26.69 -48.48
CA GLN A 61 -7.07 -25.23 -48.73
C GLN A 61 -6.67 -24.44 -47.49
N PHE A 62 -7.16 -24.85 -46.31
CA PHE A 62 -6.77 -24.26 -45.04
C PHE A 62 -5.26 -24.41 -44.77
N GLN A 63 -4.67 -25.57 -45.08
CA GLN A 63 -3.22 -25.77 -44.93
C GLN A 63 -2.39 -24.89 -45.89
N ALA A 64 -2.85 -24.72 -47.14
CA ALA A 64 -2.18 -23.85 -48.11
C ALA A 64 -2.24 -22.37 -47.70
N LEU A 65 -3.38 -21.91 -47.19
CA LEU A 65 -3.53 -20.55 -46.66
C LEU A 65 -2.67 -20.32 -45.41
N ASN A 66 -2.60 -21.32 -44.52
CA ASN A 66 -1.73 -21.25 -43.36
C ASN A 66 -0.25 -21.13 -43.76
N ALA A 67 0.20 -21.80 -44.83
CA ALA A 67 1.57 -21.66 -45.31
C ALA A 67 1.85 -20.22 -45.81
N GLN A 68 0.94 -19.63 -46.59
CA GLN A 68 1.08 -18.24 -47.07
C GLN A 68 1.07 -17.21 -45.91
N ALA A 69 0.21 -17.42 -44.91
CA ALA A 69 0.19 -16.60 -43.71
C ALA A 69 1.48 -16.74 -42.88
N ALA A 70 2.20 -17.87 -42.98
CA ALA A 70 3.48 -18.07 -42.31
C ALA A 70 4.57 -17.15 -42.88
N GLU A 71 4.63 -17.06 -44.20
CA GLU A 71 5.63 -16.25 -44.92
C GLU A 71 5.40 -14.76 -44.67
N PHE A 72 4.15 -14.30 -44.77
CA PHE A 72 3.79 -12.92 -44.44
C PHE A 72 4.16 -12.56 -43.00
N HIS A 73 3.84 -13.44 -42.04
CA HIS A 73 4.15 -13.22 -40.64
C HIS A 73 5.66 -13.16 -40.37
N ALA A 74 6.43 -14.02 -41.05
CA ALA A 74 7.89 -14.00 -40.96
C ALA A 74 8.48 -12.67 -41.48
N GLU A 75 7.95 -12.16 -42.59
CA GLU A 75 8.36 -10.86 -43.16
C GLU A 75 7.97 -9.70 -42.22
N PHE A 76 6.77 -9.74 -41.65
CA PHE A 76 6.30 -8.73 -40.68
C PHE A 76 7.18 -8.68 -39.43
N VAL A 77 7.51 -9.83 -38.84
CA VAL A 77 8.41 -9.92 -37.67
C VAL A 77 9.83 -9.46 -38.04
N SER A 78 10.31 -9.79 -39.24
CA SER A 78 11.61 -9.33 -39.74
C SER A 78 11.66 -7.81 -39.87
N LEU A 79 10.61 -7.20 -40.43
CA LEU A 79 10.50 -5.75 -40.60
C LEU A 79 10.38 -5.01 -39.25
N LEU A 80 9.64 -5.59 -38.30
CA LEU A 80 9.49 -5.04 -36.95
C LEU A 80 10.82 -5.04 -36.18
N ASN A 81 11.58 -6.13 -36.26
CA ASN A 81 12.94 -6.22 -35.72
C ASN A 81 13.90 -5.24 -36.43
N GLY A 82 13.77 -5.09 -37.75
CA GLY A 82 14.54 -4.11 -38.53
C GLY A 82 14.24 -2.66 -38.14
N GLY A 83 12.99 -2.34 -37.83
CA GLY A 83 12.57 -1.04 -37.31
C GLY A 83 13.15 -0.74 -35.93
N ALA A 84 13.08 -1.69 -35.00
CA ALA A 84 13.69 -1.56 -33.67
C ALA A 84 15.21 -1.33 -33.78
N ALA A 85 15.89 -2.10 -34.63
CA ALA A 85 17.33 -1.96 -34.89
C ALA A 85 17.69 -0.60 -35.50
N ALA A 86 16.82 -0.02 -36.34
CA ALA A 86 17.04 1.30 -36.92
C ALA A 86 16.94 2.42 -35.88
N TYR A 87 16.00 2.32 -34.92
CA TYR A 87 15.89 3.30 -33.83
C TYR A 87 17.03 3.19 -32.82
N THR A 88 17.45 1.98 -32.43
CA THR A 88 18.64 1.80 -31.56
C THR A 88 19.93 2.25 -32.26
N ALA A 89 20.08 1.99 -33.56
CA ALA A 89 21.21 2.47 -34.35
C ALA A 89 21.20 4.01 -34.48
N ALA A 90 20.04 4.64 -34.61
CA ALA A 90 19.91 6.09 -34.64
C ALA A 90 20.29 6.72 -33.29
N GLU A 91 19.87 6.12 -32.18
CA GLU A 91 20.27 6.53 -30.83
C GLU A 91 21.78 6.37 -30.62
N ALA A 92 22.36 5.23 -31.00
CA ALA A 92 23.80 4.99 -30.94
C ALA A 92 24.59 5.95 -31.85
N ALA A 93 24.10 6.22 -33.05
CA ALA A 93 24.72 7.16 -33.99
C ALA A 93 24.68 8.59 -33.45
N ASN A 94 23.60 9.00 -32.79
CA ASN A 94 23.47 10.32 -32.16
C ASN A 94 24.28 10.44 -30.85
N ALA A 95 24.51 9.33 -30.14
CA ALA A 95 25.39 9.29 -28.96
C ALA A 95 26.89 9.25 -29.33
N SER A 96 27.24 8.67 -30.49
CA SER A 96 28.64 8.44 -30.90
C SER A 96 29.55 9.69 -30.91
N PRO A 97 29.12 10.89 -31.36
CA PRO A 97 29.96 12.08 -31.34
C PRO A 97 30.16 12.62 -29.93
N MET A 98 29.14 12.48 -29.05
CA MET A 98 29.25 12.84 -27.65
C MET A 98 30.16 11.86 -26.89
N GLN A 99 30.10 10.56 -27.20
CA GLN A 99 30.99 9.55 -26.64
C GLN A 99 32.46 9.81 -27.02
N ALA A 100 32.71 10.20 -28.28
CA ALA A 100 34.05 10.55 -28.75
C ALA A 100 34.61 11.79 -28.01
N LEU A 101 33.77 12.81 -27.79
CA LEU A 101 34.15 14.00 -27.02
C LEU A 101 34.42 13.66 -25.54
N LEU A 102 33.56 12.86 -24.91
CA LEU A 102 33.76 12.38 -23.53
C LEU A 102 35.06 11.59 -23.40
N ASN A 103 35.37 10.71 -24.35
CA ASN A 103 36.63 9.96 -24.37
C ASN A 103 37.83 10.90 -24.50
N ALA A 104 37.75 11.93 -25.36
CA ALA A 104 38.83 12.91 -25.52
C ALA A 104 39.05 13.76 -24.24
N VAL A 105 37.97 14.17 -23.57
CA VAL A 105 38.01 14.90 -22.29
C VAL A 105 38.57 14.02 -21.16
N ASN A 106 38.22 12.73 -21.15
CA ASN A 106 38.63 11.80 -20.12
C ASN A 106 40.03 11.21 -20.33
N ALA A 107 40.56 11.17 -21.55
CA ALA A 107 41.83 10.49 -21.86
C ALA A 107 43.01 10.96 -20.98
N PRO A 108 43.20 12.27 -20.71
CA PRO A 108 44.27 12.73 -19.83
C PRO A 108 44.11 12.22 -18.39
N ALA A 109 42.89 12.31 -17.83
CA ALA A 109 42.60 11.86 -16.46
C ALA A 109 42.68 10.34 -16.32
N GLN A 110 42.17 9.60 -17.32
CA GLN A 110 42.25 8.14 -17.37
C GLN A 110 43.71 7.66 -17.42
N THR A 111 44.59 8.38 -18.15
CA THR A 111 46.02 8.05 -18.23
C THR A 111 46.77 8.40 -16.95
N LEU A 112 46.46 9.55 -16.34
CA LEU A 112 47.24 10.08 -15.21
C LEU A 112 46.76 9.57 -13.85
N LEU A 113 45.46 9.33 -13.69
CA LEU A 113 44.79 9.04 -12.42
C LEU A 113 44.02 7.70 -12.45
N GLY A 114 44.02 6.99 -13.59
CA GLY A 114 43.33 5.72 -13.76
C GLY A 114 41.79 5.82 -13.72
N ARG A 115 41.24 7.03 -13.75
CA ARG A 115 39.80 7.30 -13.61
C ARG A 115 39.36 8.43 -14.56
N PRO A 116 38.15 8.37 -15.12
CA PRO A 116 37.64 9.42 -15.98
C PRO A 116 37.45 10.71 -15.17
N LEU A 117 37.53 11.86 -15.84
CA LEU A 117 37.24 13.14 -15.22
C LEU A 117 35.73 13.33 -15.03
N ILE A 118 34.95 12.94 -16.04
CA ILE A 118 33.50 13.05 -16.10
C ILE A 118 32.91 11.75 -16.66
N GLY A 119 31.82 11.26 -16.06
CA GLY A 119 31.08 10.10 -16.53
C GLY A 119 30.70 9.17 -15.38
N ASP A 120 29.64 8.41 -15.56
CA ASP A 120 29.16 7.49 -14.54
C ASP A 120 30.07 6.25 -14.46
N GLY A 121 30.10 5.64 -13.28
CA GLY A 121 30.79 4.39 -13.05
C GLY A 121 30.07 3.24 -13.74
N ALA A 122 30.82 2.27 -14.26
CA ALA A 122 30.24 1.08 -14.88
C ALA A 122 29.53 0.23 -13.81
N ASP A 123 28.33 -0.26 -14.12
CA ASP A 123 27.65 -1.21 -13.24
C ASP A 123 28.45 -2.51 -13.14
N GLY A 124 28.43 -3.08 -11.94
CA GLY A 124 29.03 -4.37 -11.67
C GLY A 124 28.28 -5.49 -12.37
N ALA A 125 29.01 -6.40 -13.00
CA ALA A 125 28.41 -7.58 -13.61
C ALA A 125 27.72 -8.45 -12.54
N ALA A 126 26.57 -9.04 -12.86
CA ALA A 126 25.98 -10.05 -12.00
C ALA A 126 26.94 -11.23 -11.84
N GLY A 127 26.99 -11.80 -10.64
CA GLY A 127 27.74 -13.01 -10.36
C GLY A 127 27.17 -14.20 -11.16
N THR A 128 28.03 -15.13 -11.55
CA THR A 128 27.64 -16.40 -12.15
C THR A 128 27.96 -17.54 -11.18
N GLY A 129 27.12 -18.57 -11.13
CA GLY A 129 27.25 -19.65 -10.15
C GLY A 129 27.33 -19.12 -8.72
N SER A 130 28.31 -19.59 -7.94
CA SER A 130 28.57 -19.10 -6.57
C SER A 130 29.44 -17.83 -6.51
N GLY A 131 29.71 -17.20 -7.65
CA GLY A 131 30.53 -15.99 -7.71
C GLY A 131 29.81 -14.78 -7.11
N ALA A 132 30.55 -13.94 -6.39
CA ALA A 132 30.04 -12.63 -5.96
C ALA A 132 29.70 -11.74 -7.16
N GLY A 133 28.72 -10.85 -6.97
CA GLY A 133 28.46 -9.77 -7.91
C GLY A 133 29.65 -8.84 -8.03
N GLY A 134 29.93 -8.37 -9.24
CA GLY A 134 30.95 -7.36 -9.47
C GLY A 134 30.61 -6.08 -8.72
N ASN A 135 31.62 -5.40 -8.18
CA ASN A 135 31.39 -4.07 -7.63
C ASN A 135 31.10 -3.07 -8.76
N GLY A 136 30.25 -2.10 -8.48
CA GLY A 136 30.09 -0.93 -9.32
C GLY A 136 31.38 -0.14 -9.38
N GLY A 137 31.77 0.27 -10.59
CA GLY A 137 32.89 1.14 -10.83
C GLY A 137 32.67 2.52 -10.21
N PRO A 138 33.73 3.22 -9.80
CA PRO A 138 33.59 4.59 -9.33
C PRO A 138 33.20 5.53 -10.48
N GLY A 139 32.39 6.54 -10.18
CA GLY A 139 32.12 7.66 -11.09
C GLY A 139 33.38 8.48 -11.40
N GLY A 140 33.28 9.33 -12.41
CA GLY A 140 34.32 10.28 -12.80
C GLY A 140 34.70 11.23 -11.66
N LEU A 141 35.94 11.72 -11.65
CA LEU A 141 36.49 12.47 -10.52
C LEU A 141 35.69 13.75 -10.17
N LEU A 142 35.19 14.47 -11.18
CA LEU A 142 34.45 15.73 -10.98
C LEU A 142 32.94 15.52 -11.02
N TYR A 143 32.44 14.84 -12.05
CA TYR A 143 31.02 14.62 -12.24
C TYR A 143 30.78 13.17 -12.67
N GLY A 144 29.93 12.47 -11.95
CA GLY A 144 29.58 11.10 -12.28
C GLY A 144 29.00 10.36 -11.09
N ASN A 145 27.92 9.64 -11.34
CA ASN A 145 27.36 8.69 -10.38
C ASN A 145 28.28 7.48 -10.26
N GLY A 146 28.26 6.80 -9.12
CA GLY A 146 28.86 5.48 -9.01
C GLY A 146 28.00 4.44 -9.71
N GLY A 147 28.63 3.42 -10.28
CA GLY A 147 27.91 2.29 -10.88
C GLY A 147 27.22 1.45 -9.82
N ASN A 148 26.11 0.80 -10.16
CA ASN A 148 25.45 -0.15 -9.27
C ASN A 148 26.30 -1.41 -9.06
N GLY A 149 26.21 -2.01 -7.89
CA GLY A 149 26.79 -3.32 -7.64
C GLY A 149 25.99 -4.42 -8.31
N GLY A 150 26.67 -5.39 -8.91
CA GLY A 150 26.03 -6.55 -9.51
C GLY A 150 25.38 -7.45 -8.46
N ALA A 151 24.28 -8.09 -8.81
CA ALA A 151 23.69 -9.12 -7.95
C ALA A 151 24.68 -10.28 -7.74
N GLY A 152 24.66 -10.89 -6.56
CA GLY A 152 25.36 -12.13 -6.28
C GLY A 152 24.86 -13.26 -7.17
N GLY A 153 25.74 -14.21 -7.50
CA GLY A 153 25.39 -15.31 -8.38
C GLY A 153 24.28 -16.20 -7.81
N PRO A 154 23.48 -16.84 -8.70
CA PRO A 154 22.28 -17.59 -8.32
C PRO A 154 22.57 -18.89 -7.55
N GLU A 155 23.84 -19.31 -7.45
CA GLU A 155 24.26 -20.49 -6.66
C GLU A 155 25.07 -20.08 -5.40
N GLY A 156 25.01 -18.80 -5.00
CA GLY A 156 25.50 -18.36 -3.70
C GLY A 156 26.64 -17.36 -3.70
N GLY A 157 26.46 -16.20 -4.33
CA GLY A 157 27.41 -15.08 -4.25
C GLY A 157 26.93 -13.93 -3.37
N ALA A 158 27.84 -13.21 -2.71
CA ALA A 158 27.50 -11.91 -2.12
C ALA A 158 27.17 -10.88 -3.21
N GLY A 159 26.32 -9.91 -2.86
CA GLY A 159 26.06 -8.77 -3.72
C GLY A 159 27.29 -7.87 -3.86
N GLY A 160 27.52 -7.34 -5.06
CA GLY A 160 28.59 -6.39 -5.31
C GLY A 160 28.32 -5.05 -4.64
N ASN A 161 29.34 -4.35 -4.17
CA ASN A 161 29.17 -3.01 -3.62
C ASN A 161 28.84 -2.01 -4.74
N GLY A 162 28.02 -1.01 -4.44
CA GLY A 162 27.84 0.17 -5.28
C GLY A 162 29.12 1.00 -5.35
N GLY A 163 29.38 1.55 -6.53
CA GLY A 163 30.51 2.43 -6.80
C GLY A 163 30.37 3.76 -6.09
N ALA A 164 31.50 4.34 -5.68
CA ALA A 164 31.51 5.71 -5.17
C ALA A 164 31.26 6.71 -6.30
N ALA A 165 30.55 7.80 -6.01
CA ALA A 165 30.40 8.92 -6.92
C ALA A 165 31.70 9.74 -7.06
N GLY A 166 31.69 10.66 -8.03
CA GLY A 166 32.65 11.75 -8.14
C GLY A 166 32.50 12.82 -7.06
N LEU A 167 33.11 13.98 -7.31
CA LEU A 167 32.88 15.18 -6.50
C LEU A 167 31.39 15.58 -6.52
N VAL A 168 30.75 15.49 -7.69
CA VAL A 168 29.31 15.66 -7.88
C VAL A 168 28.73 14.40 -8.49
N GLY A 169 27.72 13.82 -7.86
CA GLY A 169 27.02 12.62 -8.33
C GLY A 169 26.47 11.80 -7.19
N ASN A 170 25.65 10.80 -7.51
CA ASN A 170 25.06 9.90 -6.54
C ASN A 170 25.87 8.62 -6.42
N GLY A 171 25.94 8.04 -5.23
CA GLY A 171 26.55 6.73 -5.03
C GLY A 171 25.72 5.65 -5.72
N GLY A 172 26.38 4.63 -6.27
CA GLY A 172 25.68 3.50 -6.87
C GLY A 172 24.98 2.63 -5.82
N ALA A 173 23.88 1.98 -6.18
CA ALA A 173 23.22 1.03 -5.28
C ALA A 173 24.08 -0.22 -5.08
N GLY A 174 24.01 -0.86 -3.92
CA GLY A 174 24.59 -2.18 -3.69
C GLY A 174 23.75 -3.28 -4.35
N GLY A 175 24.42 -4.33 -4.84
CA GLY A 175 23.76 -5.49 -5.44
C GLY A 175 23.14 -6.40 -4.39
N ALA A 176 22.07 -7.10 -4.76
CA ALA A 176 21.45 -8.10 -3.87
C ALA A 176 22.38 -9.31 -3.66
N GLY A 177 22.34 -9.93 -2.48
CA GLY A 177 22.99 -11.21 -2.23
C GLY A 177 22.25 -12.37 -2.89
N GLY A 178 22.99 -13.36 -3.37
CA GLY A 178 22.44 -14.59 -3.94
C GLY A 178 22.04 -15.61 -2.88
N ALA A 179 21.18 -16.54 -3.27
CA ALA A 179 20.89 -17.77 -2.53
C ALA A 179 21.81 -18.89 -3.03
N SER A 180 22.28 -19.78 -2.17
CA SER A 180 23.11 -20.91 -2.58
C SER A 180 22.35 -22.24 -2.54
N ASP A 181 22.16 -22.90 -3.67
CA ASP A 181 21.64 -24.29 -3.68
C ASP A 181 22.67 -25.30 -3.13
N LEU A 182 23.96 -24.97 -3.18
CA LEU A 182 25.05 -25.85 -2.71
C LEU A 182 25.29 -25.75 -1.20
N THR A 183 25.26 -24.54 -0.64
CA THR A 183 25.50 -24.31 0.81
C THR A 183 24.21 -24.02 1.58
N GLY A 184 23.09 -23.79 0.91
CA GLY A 184 21.80 -23.42 1.48
C GLY A 184 21.75 -21.99 2.06
N SER A 185 22.88 -21.36 2.35
CA SER A 185 22.91 -20.04 2.99
C SER A 185 22.58 -18.92 2.01
N GLY A 186 21.93 -17.88 2.54
CA GLY A 186 21.80 -16.60 1.86
C GLY A 186 23.05 -15.75 2.11
N LEU A 187 23.54 -15.07 1.08
CA LEU A 187 24.77 -14.27 1.16
C LEU A 187 24.43 -12.79 1.34
N ALA A 188 25.33 -12.00 1.93
CA ALA A 188 25.07 -10.59 2.20
C ALA A 188 24.83 -9.76 0.92
N GLY A 189 23.97 -8.75 1.04
CA GLY A 189 23.85 -7.69 0.03
C GLY A 189 25.05 -6.76 0.04
N GLY A 190 25.35 -6.15 -1.10
CA GLY A 190 26.44 -5.19 -1.25
C GLY A 190 26.13 -3.85 -0.59
N ALA A 191 27.14 -3.16 -0.10
CA ALA A 191 26.96 -1.81 0.42
C ALA A 191 26.67 -0.80 -0.71
N GLY A 192 25.92 0.25 -0.42
CA GLY A 192 25.73 1.38 -1.32
C GLY A 192 26.98 2.27 -1.41
N GLY A 193 27.10 2.97 -2.53
CA GLY A 193 28.22 3.85 -2.85
C GLY A 193 28.20 5.15 -2.05
N ASN A 194 29.39 5.62 -1.64
CA ASN A 194 29.55 6.92 -0.99
C ASN A 194 29.67 8.05 -2.03
N VAL A 195 29.44 9.29 -1.61
CA VAL A 195 29.57 10.49 -2.46
C VAL A 195 30.70 11.40 -1.99
N GLY A 196 31.30 12.16 -2.91
CA GLY A 196 32.33 13.16 -2.63
C GLY A 196 31.79 14.42 -1.94
N LEU A 197 31.35 15.41 -2.73
CA LEU A 197 30.97 16.74 -2.23
C LEU A 197 29.47 17.00 -2.32
N TRP A 198 28.84 16.66 -3.46
CA TRP A 198 27.42 16.88 -3.72
C TRP A 198 26.76 15.61 -4.25
N GLY A 199 25.65 15.19 -3.64
CA GLY A 199 24.82 14.10 -4.11
C GLY A 199 24.46 13.10 -3.01
N PHE A 200 23.59 12.16 -3.38
CA PHE A 200 22.95 11.22 -2.47
C PHE A 200 23.73 9.91 -2.38
N GLY A 201 23.85 9.36 -1.17
CA GLY A 201 24.45 8.05 -0.96
C GLY A 201 23.63 6.94 -1.63
N GLY A 202 24.28 5.91 -2.14
CA GLY A 202 23.61 4.77 -2.77
C GLY A 202 22.89 3.88 -1.75
N ALA A 203 21.78 3.26 -2.13
CA ALA A 203 21.11 2.30 -1.25
C ALA A 203 21.95 1.02 -1.08
N GLY A 204 21.85 0.35 0.07
CA GLY A 204 22.41 -0.98 0.27
C GLY A 204 21.58 -2.06 -0.42
N GLY A 205 22.23 -3.11 -0.89
CA GLY A 205 21.58 -4.26 -1.52
C GLY A 205 20.90 -5.17 -0.49
N ALA A 206 19.82 -5.85 -0.89
CA ALA A 206 19.16 -6.82 -0.03
C ALA A 206 20.05 -8.05 0.25
N GLY A 207 19.95 -8.63 1.43
CA GLY A 207 20.55 -9.91 1.76
C GLY A 207 19.86 -11.07 1.04
N GLY A 208 20.65 -12.07 0.63
CA GLY A 208 20.17 -13.25 -0.04
C GLY A 208 19.28 -14.09 0.85
N THR A 209 18.24 -14.68 0.26
CA THR A 209 17.40 -15.67 0.94
C THR A 209 18.19 -16.95 1.13
N ALA A 210 17.96 -17.64 2.24
CA ALA A 210 18.48 -18.97 2.46
C ALA A 210 17.47 -20.05 2.09
N THR A 211 17.97 -21.20 1.69
CA THR A 211 17.22 -22.42 1.39
C THR A 211 17.56 -23.51 2.42
N SER A 212 16.88 -24.66 2.30
CA SER A 212 17.15 -25.83 3.14
C SER A 212 18.16 -26.74 2.45
N LEU A 213 19.30 -27.02 3.09
CA LEU A 213 20.29 -27.97 2.56
C LEU A 213 20.15 -29.31 3.27
N LEU A 214 19.84 -30.38 2.52
CA LEU A 214 19.53 -31.70 3.06
C LEU A 214 18.40 -31.67 4.10
N GLY A 215 17.51 -30.69 4.03
CA GLY A 215 16.43 -30.46 4.97
C GLY A 215 16.83 -29.72 6.27
N VAL A 216 18.08 -29.23 6.37
CA VAL A 216 18.56 -28.30 7.41
C VAL A 216 18.46 -26.86 6.90
N GLY A 217 17.72 -26.04 7.62
CA GLY A 217 17.53 -24.62 7.34
C GLY A 217 18.80 -23.83 7.62
N MET A 218 19.23 -23.04 6.63
CA MET A 218 20.45 -22.24 6.71
C MET A 218 20.16 -20.76 6.94
N ASN A 219 21.13 -20.03 7.49
CA ASN A 219 20.99 -18.62 7.77
C ASN A 219 20.96 -17.77 6.49
N ALA A 220 20.15 -16.74 6.51
CA ALA A 220 20.04 -15.78 5.42
C ALA A 220 21.16 -14.74 5.44
N GLY A 221 21.28 -14.01 4.33
CA GLY A 221 22.23 -12.93 4.19
C GLY A 221 21.76 -11.65 4.86
N GLU A 222 22.68 -10.88 5.42
CA GLU A 222 22.40 -9.53 5.90
C GLU A 222 22.18 -8.55 4.73
N GLY A 223 21.38 -7.51 4.96
CA GLY A 223 21.27 -6.38 4.06
C GLY A 223 22.55 -5.54 4.06
N GLY A 224 22.92 -5.03 2.89
CA GLY A 224 24.04 -4.12 2.71
C GLY A 224 23.77 -2.76 3.36
N ARG A 225 24.82 -2.08 3.83
CA ARG A 225 24.69 -0.72 4.37
C ARG A 225 24.40 0.28 3.26
N GLY A 226 23.64 1.33 3.54
CA GLY A 226 23.53 2.50 2.69
C GLY A 226 24.83 3.29 2.64
N GLY A 227 25.08 3.95 1.51
CA GLY A 227 26.25 4.81 1.30
C GLY A 227 26.07 6.17 1.97
N ASN A 228 27.18 6.79 2.38
CA ASN A 228 27.16 8.14 2.94
C ASN A 228 26.95 9.18 1.85
N ALA A 229 26.27 10.27 2.21
CA ALA A 229 26.02 11.40 1.34
C ALA A 229 27.26 12.26 1.08
N GLY A 230 27.13 13.21 0.14
CA GLY A 230 28.18 14.18 -0.15
C GLY A 230 28.48 15.10 1.04
N LEU A 231 29.72 15.56 1.14
CA LEU A 231 30.17 16.39 2.26
C LEU A 231 29.33 17.66 2.46
N LEU A 232 28.93 18.34 1.38
CA LEU A 232 28.17 19.60 1.47
C LEU A 232 26.68 19.36 1.44
N TYR A 233 26.17 18.56 0.51
CA TYR A 233 24.74 18.33 0.38
C TYR A 233 24.44 16.93 -0.12
N GLY A 234 23.45 16.32 0.52
CA GLY A 234 22.82 15.09 0.09
C GLY A 234 22.34 14.29 1.29
N ASN A 235 21.44 13.36 1.01
CA ASN A 235 20.93 12.41 1.98
C ASN A 235 21.75 11.12 1.94
N GLY A 236 21.87 10.47 3.09
CA GLY A 236 22.45 9.14 3.17
C GLY A 236 21.56 8.10 2.47
N GLY A 237 22.16 7.08 1.89
CA GLY A 237 21.43 5.99 1.25
C GLY A 237 20.71 5.10 2.26
N ALA A 238 19.58 4.50 1.89
CA ALA A 238 18.91 3.53 2.75
C ALA A 238 19.73 2.24 2.90
N GLY A 239 19.64 1.57 4.04
CA GLY A 239 20.15 0.21 4.21
C GLY A 239 19.29 -0.83 3.49
N GLY A 240 19.92 -1.91 3.04
CA GLY A 240 19.23 -3.02 2.39
C GLY A 240 18.47 -3.90 3.40
N ALA A 241 17.41 -4.55 2.96
CA ALA A 241 16.69 -5.52 3.79
C ALA A 241 17.55 -6.79 4.03
N GLY A 242 17.40 -7.44 5.17
CA GLY A 242 17.95 -8.77 5.42
C GLY A 242 17.15 -9.88 4.73
N GLY A 243 17.81 -11.00 4.40
CA GLY A 243 17.21 -12.12 3.70
C GLY A 243 16.37 -13.04 4.62
N THR A 244 15.54 -13.89 4.02
CA THR A 244 14.72 -14.87 4.75
C THR A 244 15.53 -16.12 5.10
N GLY A 245 15.44 -16.61 6.35
CA GLY A 245 16.09 -17.83 6.79
C GLY A 245 15.46 -19.09 6.19
N GLY A 246 16.26 -20.13 5.97
CA GLY A 246 15.79 -21.38 5.35
C GLY A 246 14.98 -22.25 6.32
N ASP A 247 13.99 -22.95 5.80
CA ASP A 247 13.16 -23.88 6.58
C ASP A 247 13.91 -25.17 6.95
N THR A 248 13.53 -25.80 8.06
CA THR A 248 14.04 -27.12 8.46
C THR A 248 12.93 -28.16 8.46
N THR A 249 13.20 -29.29 7.82
CA THR A 249 12.37 -30.51 7.86
C THR A 249 13.06 -31.65 8.64
N VAL A 250 14.36 -31.54 8.92
CA VAL A 250 15.16 -32.57 9.60
C VAL A 250 15.10 -32.45 11.13
N PRO A 251 14.93 -33.58 11.85
CA PRO A 251 15.04 -33.65 13.31
C PRO A 251 16.37 -33.10 13.85
N LEU A 252 16.36 -32.44 15.01
CA LEU A 252 17.55 -32.04 15.81
C LEU A 252 18.38 -30.85 15.29
N PHE A 253 18.03 -30.25 14.14
CA PHE A 253 18.64 -29.02 13.66
C PHE A 253 17.66 -27.85 13.73
N GLY A 254 18.15 -26.64 14.02
CA GLY A 254 17.33 -25.43 13.96
C GLY A 254 17.07 -24.99 12.52
N SER A 255 16.08 -24.14 12.31
CA SER A 255 15.88 -23.43 11.04
C SER A 255 16.75 -22.20 10.95
N GLY A 256 16.92 -21.70 9.73
CA GLY A 256 17.73 -20.55 9.42
C GLY A 256 17.24 -19.28 10.07
N ILE A 257 18.15 -18.49 10.63
CA ILE A 257 17.83 -17.15 11.14
C ILE A 257 17.67 -16.18 9.96
N GLY A 258 16.72 -15.26 10.07
CA GLY A 258 16.57 -14.15 9.13
C GLY A 258 17.74 -13.17 9.20
N GLY A 259 18.15 -12.64 8.06
CA GLY A 259 19.29 -11.73 7.98
C GLY A 259 18.99 -10.39 8.65
N ALA A 260 19.99 -9.75 9.25
CA ALA A 260 19.82 -8.39 9.74
C ALA A 260 19.63 -7.40 8.58
N GLY A 261 18.85 -6.33 8.81
CA GLY A 261 18.79 -5.19 7.90
C GLY A 261 20.08 -4.37 7.94
N GLY A 262 20.47 -3.81 6.81
CA GLY A 262 21.64 -2.95 6.69
C GLY A 262 21.40 -1.58 7.35
N ALA A 263 22.45 -0.98 7.90
CA ALA A 263 22.36 0.39 8.41
C ALA A 263 22.16 1.40 7.26
N GLY A 264 21.41 2.48 7.51
CA GLY A 264 21.35 3.63 6.63
C GLY A 264 22.66 4.41 6.62
N GLY A 265 22.94 5.10 5.51
CA GLY A 265 24.09 5.97 5.35
C GLY A 265 23.92 7.30 6.06
N ASN A 266 25.02 7.93 6.44
CA ASN A 266 24.97 9.24 7.10
C ASN A 266 24.91 10.37 6.07
N ALA A 267 24.26 11.47 6.42
CA ALA A 267 24.50 12.77 5.80
C ALA A 267 25.74 13.45 6.43
N SER A 268 26.25 14.47 5.74
CA SER A 268 27.41 15.24 6.21
C SER A 268 27.01 16.64 6.71
N LEU A 269 27.01 17.66 5.86
CA LEU A 269 26.72 19.03 6.28
C LEU A 269 25.24 19.39 6.18
N PHE A 270 24.64 19.19 5.00
CA PHE A 270 23.22 19.35 4.73
C PHE A 270 22.62 18.05 4.20
N GLY A 271 21.46 17.66 4.71
CA GLY A 271 20.69 16.52 4.24
C GLY A 271 20.36 15.51 5.33
N ASP A 272 19.42 14.62 5.04
CA ASP A 272 18.89 13.66 5.99
C ASP A 272 19.74 12.37 6.03
N GLY A 273 19.79 11.72 7.19
CA GLY A 273 20.33 10.38 7.30
C GLY A 273 19.45 9.35 6.57
N GLY A 274 20.07 8.32 6.00
CA GLY A 274 19.36 7.23 5.34
C GLY A 274 18.61 6.34 6.33
N ALA A 275 17.48 5.78 5.94
CA ALA A 275 16.76 4.81 6.78
C ALA A 275 17.55 3.49 6.89
N GLY A 276 17.42 2.81 8.03
CA GLY A 276 17.89 1.43 8.19
C GLY A 276 17.00 0.45 7.43
N GLY A 277 17.59 -0.63 6.93
CA GLY A 277 16.88 -1.70 6.24
C GLY A 277 16.10 -2.60 7.21
N THR A 278 15.05 -3.25 6.74
CA THR A 278 14.28 -4.20 7.56
C THR A 278 15.04 -5.49 7.79
N GLY A 279 14.87 -6.12 8.96
CA GLY A 279 15.33 -7.47 9.21
C GLY A 279 14.51 -8.51 8.44
N GLY A 280 15.14 -9.62 8.07
CA GLY A 280 14.53 -10.72 7.34
C GLY A 280 13.78 -11.70 8.25
N THR A 281 12.88 -12.49 7.67
CA THR A 281 12.09 -13.46 8.42
C THR A 281 12.93 -14.69 8.80
N GLY A 282 12.69 -15.27 9.97
CA GLY A 282 13.27 -16.57 10.34
C GLY A 282 12.59 -17.73 9.62
N GLY A 283 13.34 -18.79 9.34
CA GLY A 283 12.83 -20.01 8.70
C GLY A 283 11.95 -20.83 9.62
N THR A 284 10.98 -21.54 9.06
CA THR A 284 10.00 -22.36 9.77
C THR A 284 10.56 -23.74 10.12
N SER A 285 10.02 -24.36 11.18
CA SER A 285 10.31 -25.74 11.58
C SER A 285 9.06 -26.61 11.38
N SER A 286 9.14 -27.65 10.56
CA SER A 286 8.07 -28.65 10.36
C SER A 286 8.42 -30.04 10.89
N SER A 287 9.60 -30.19 11.51
CA SER A 287 10.10 -31.47 12.01
C SER A 287 9.43 -31.97 13.30
N LEU A 288 9.30 -33.29 13.44
CA LEU A 288 8.68 -33.98 14.57
C LEU A 288 9.59 -34.05 15.82
N ALA A 289 10.83 -33.58 15.74
CA ALA A 289 11.77 -33.54 16.86
C ALA A 289 12.16 -32.10 17.23
N SER A 290 12.72 -31.93 18.44
CA SER A 290 13.13 -30.64 19.02
C SER A 290 14.05 -29.83 18.11
N ALA A 291 13.44 -29.02 17.25
CA ALA A 291 14.07 -28.06 16.36
C ALA A 291 13.56 -26.68 16.78
N THR A 292 14.46 -25.69 16.86
CA THR A 292 14.05 -24.29 17.05
C THR A 292 13.93 -23.66 15.67
N SER A 293 12.76 -23.11 15.33
CA SER A 293 12.63 -22.32 14.11
C SER A 293 13.45 -21.04 14.21
N GLY A 294 13.78 -20.45 13.07
CA GLY A 294 14.69 -19.33 12.99
C GLY A 294 14.15 -18.09 13.66
N ALA A 295 15.00 -17.33 14.34
CA ALA A 295 14.64 -15.98 14.76
C ALA A 295 14.53 -15.04 13.55
N GLY A 296 13.72 -14.00 13.66
CA GLY A 296 13.74 -12.89 12.72
C GLY A 296 15.02 -12.06 12.88
N GLY A 297 15.51 -11.50 11.78
CA GLY A 297 16.67 -10.64 11.78
C GLY A 297 16.37 -9.28 12.41
N ALA A 298 17.37 -8.64 13.01
CA ALA A 298 17.20 -7.28 13.53
C ALA A 298 17.05 -6.26 12.39
N GLY A 299 16.32 -5.18 12.63
CA GLY A 299 16.30 -4.03 11.75
C GLY A 299 17.61 -3.25 11.79
N GLY A 300 17.99 -2.64 10.67
CA GLY A 300 19.19 -1.83 10.54
C GLY A 300 19.05 -0.48 11.23
N ALA A 301 20.16 0.08 11.72
CA ALA A 301 20.15 1.42 12.29
C ALA A 301 19.92 2.50 11.22
N GLY A 302 19.23 3.58 11.56
CA GLY A 302 19.15 4.78 10.74
C GLY A 302 20.46 5.58 10.74
N GLY A 303 20.75 6.29 9.66
CA GLY A 303 21.93 7.14 9.51
C GLY A 303 21.76 8.50 10.19
N VAL A 304 22.88 9.14 10.54
CA VAL A 304 22.89 10.46 11.18
C VAL A 304 22.56 11.55 10.14
N GLY A 305 21.77 12.54 10.55
CA GLY A 305 21.45 13.74 9.76
C GLY A 305 22.60 14.75 9.67
N GLY A 306 22.49 15.70 8.76
CA GLY A 306 23.51 16.71 8.52
C GLY A 306 23.82 17.60 9.72
N LEU A 307 25.07 18.06 9.83
CA LEU A 307 25.53 18.91 10.93
C LEU A 307 24.84 20.29 10.95
N LEU A 308 24.62 20.94 9.81
CA LEU A 308 24.01 22.28 9.75
C LEU A 308 22.50 22.21 9.61
N TYR A 309 22.00 21.20 8.89
CA TYR A 309 20.57 20.91 8.78
C TYR A 309 20.35 19.52 8.20
N GLY A 310 19.46 18.75 8.83
CA GLY A 310 19.00 17.47 8.32
C GLY A 310 18.50 16.56 9.42
N ASN A 311 17.49 15.78 9.12
CA ASN A 311 16.90 14.85 10.07
C ASN A 311 17.74 13.57 10.17
N GLY A 312 17.67 12.91 11.32
CA GLY A 312 18.18 11.56 11.46
C GLY A 312 17.34 10.57 10.66
N GLY A 313 17.97 9.53 10.13
CA GLY A 313 17.29 8.45 9.42
C GLY A 313 16.51 7.56 10.38
N ASN A 314 15.39 7.01 9.93
CA ASN A 314 14.60 6.07 10.72
C ASN A 314 15.33 4.73 10.87
N GLY A 315 15.15 4.05 12.00
CA GLY A 315 15.55 2.66 12.16
C GLY A 315 14.67 1.71 11.34
N GLY A 316 15.25 0.62 10.86
CA GLY A 316 14.51 -0.42 10.13
C GLY A 316 13.69 -1.31 11.05
N ALA A 317 12.58 -1.87 10.58
CA ALA A 317 11.80 -2.83 11.36
C ALA A 317 12.55 -4.16 11.54
N GLY A 318 12.34 -4.85 12.66
CA GLY A 318 12.80 -6.22 12.88
C GLY A 318 11.97 -7.24 12.09
N GLY A 319 12.59 -8.36 11.72
CA GLY A 319 11.95 -9.43 10.97
C GLY A 319 11.10 -10.35 11.85
N THR A 320 10.15 -11.06 11.24
CA THR A 320 9.30 -12.01 11.97
C THR A 320 10.08 -13.28 12.34
N GLY A 321 9.82 -13.84 13.51
CA GLY A 321 10.29 -15.17 13.89
C GLY A 321 9.60 -16.27 13.08
N GLY A 322 10.33 -17.33 12.76
CA GLY A 322 9.80 -18.49 12.06
C GLY A 322 8.78 -19.26 12.90
N ALA A 323 7.78 -19.84 12.24
CA ALA A 323 6.76 -20.64 12.90
C ALA A 323 7.25 -22.08 13.19
N ALA A 324 6.75 -22.67 14.27
CA ALA A 324 6.89 -24.07 14.61
C ALA A 324 5.56 -24.81 14.36
N THR A 325 5.47 -25.55 13.25
CA THR A 325 4.22 -26.19 12.79
C THR A 325 4.00 -27.60 13.35
N ASN A 326 4.96 -28.14 14.12
CA ASN A 326 4.93 -29.50 14.62
C ASN A 326 5.13 -29.59 16.15
N VAL A 327 4.63 -30.68 16.71
CA VAL A 327 4.42 -31.04 18.12
C VAL A 327 5.67 -30.86 18.99
N LEU A 328 6.91 -30.86 18.49
CA LEU A 328 8.13 -30.79 19.32
C LEU A 328 9.03 -29.54 19.13
N ALA A 329 8.65 -28.59 18.26
CA ALA A 329 9.51 -27.46 17.89
C ALA A 329 9.22 -26.18 18.68
N ASN A 330 10.28 -25.40 18.98
CA ASN A 330 10.16 -24.04 19.53
C ASN A 330 10.04 -23.03 18.38
N ALA A 331 9.13 -22.08 18.49
CA ALA A 331 8.99 -21.02 17.51
C ALA A 331 10.10 -19.94 17.66
N GLY A 332 10.35 -19.20 16.59
CA GLY A 332 11.43 -18.23 16.52
C GLY A 332 11.04 -16.91 17.17
N ALA A 333 11.97 -16.23 17.84
CA ALA A 333 11.74 -14.86 18.30
C ALA A 333 11.66 -13.89 17.12
N GLY A 334 10.88 -12.81 17.26
CA GLY A 334 10.92 -11.67 16.36
C GLY A 334 12.23 -10.88 16.53
N GLY A 335 12.72 -10.30 15.44
CA GLY A 335 13.91 -9.46 15.46
C GLY A 335 13.65 -8.11 16.12
N ALA A 336 14.65 -7.53 16.77
CA ALA A 336 14.53 -6.17 17.30
C ALA A 336 14.45 -5.12 16.18
N GLY A 337 13.73 -4.03 16.41
CA GLY A 337 13.77 -2.86 15.55
C GLY A 337 15.10 -2.12 15.64
N GLY A 338 15.51 -1.51 14.54
CA GLY A 338 16.74 -0.73 14.46
C GLY A 338 16.62 0.60 15.21
N ALA A 339 17.73 1.04 15.81
CA ALA A 339 17.80 2.39 16.38
C ALA A 339 17.79 3.45 15.27
N ALA A 340 17.18 4.60 15.53
CA ALA A 340 17.20 5.70 14.58
C ALA A 340 18.48 6.55 14.69
N GLY A 341 18.74 7.32 13.64
CA GLY A 341 19.83 8.28 13.58
C GLY A 341 19.53 9.58 14.30
N ASN A 342 20.59 10.21 14.77
CA ASN A 342 20.58 11.49 15.46
C ASN A 342 20.54 12.66 14.47
N SER A 343 20.23 13.86 14.96
CA SER A 343 20.41 15.11 14.22
C SER A 343 21.07 16.19 15.10
N PHE A 344 21.88 17.06 14.49
CA PHE A 344 22.40 18.25 15.16
C PHE A 344 21.40 19.41 15.09
N ILE A 345 20.98 19.78 13.88
CA ILE A 345 19.88 20.72 13.59
C ILE A 345 18.90 19.99 12.68
N GLY A 346 17.70 19.72 13.19
CA GLY A 346 16.72 18.85 12.55
C GLY A 346 16.13 17.87 13.56
N ASN A 347 15.15 17.08 13.13
CA ASN A 347 14.52 16.11 14.00
C ASN A 347 15.38 14.83 14.08
N GLY A 348 15.36 14.16 15.23
CA GLY A 348 15.86 12.80 15.32
C GLY A 348 14.99 11.83 14.53
N GLY A 349 15.58 10.72 14.04
CA GLY A 349 14.83 9.68 13.34
C GLY A 349 13.91 8.89 14.26
N ASN A 350 12.91 8.21 13.71
CA ASN A 350 12.04 7.30 14.45
C ASN A 350 12.68 5.91 14.58
N GLY A 351 12.53 5.28 15.75
CA GLY A 351 12.98 3.90 15.96
C GLY A 351 12.17 2.91 15.12
N GLY A 352 12.81 1.82 14.70
CA GLY A 352 12.14 0.77 13.92
C GLY A 352 11.21 -0.09 14.78
N ALA A 353 10.13 -0.62 14.20
CA ALA A 353 9.27 -1.57 14.91
C ALA A 353 9.99 -2.88 15.22
N GLY A 354 9.66 -3.53 16.33
CA GLY A 354 10.07 -4.90 16.61
C GLY A 354 9.29 -5.91 15.77
N GLY A 355 9.93 -7.01 15.38
CA GLY A 355 9.32 -8.08 14.60
C GLY A 355 8.42 -8.97 15.45
N THR A 356 7.43 -9.62 14.83
CA THR A 356 6.53 -10.53 15.55
C THR A 356 7.26 -11.84 15.90
N GLY A 357 6.95 -12.41 17.07
CA GLY A 357 7.35 -13.76 17.42
C GLY A 357 6.61 -14.80 16.57
N GLY A 358 7.29 -15.91 16.25
CA GLY A 358 6.72 -17.01 15.49
C GLY A 358 5.65 -17.78 16.27
N ALA A 359 4.61 -18.23 15.59
CA ALA A 359 3.58 -19.09 16.19
C ALA A 359 4.11 -20.50 16.46
N ALA A 360 3.67 -21.13 17.56
CA ALA A 360 3.95 -22.50 17.91
C ALA A 360 2.69 -23.37 17.90
N ALA A 361 2.86 -24.64 17.49
CA ALA A 361 1.81 -25.64 17.51
C ALA A 361 1.73 -26.42 18.83
N LEU A 362 2.75 -26.40 19.71
CA LEU A 362 2.70 -27.12 20.99
C LEU A 362 3.67 -26.60 22.06
N PHE A 363 4.98 -26.54 21.78
CA PHE A 363 5.99 -26.08 22.73
C PHE A 363 6.05 -24.55 22.78
N SER A 364 7.20 -23.95 23.06
CA SER A 364 7.32 -22.52 23.26
C SER A 364 7.07 -21.74 21.96
N SER A 365 6.26 -20.69 22.07
CA SER A 365 6.03 -19.70 21.02
C SER A 365 7.10 -18.61 21.05
N GLY A 366 7.28 -17.92 19.92
CA GLY A 366 8.27 -16.88 19.78
C GLY A 366 7.91 -15.63 20.58
N VAL A 367 8.89 -15.01 21.22
CA VAL A 367 8.71 -13.66 21.79
C VAL A 367 8.73 -12.61 20.68
N GLY A 368 7.97 -11.52 20.85
CA GLY A 368 8.06 -10.35 20.00
C GLY A 368 9.38 -9.62 20.19
N GLY A 369 9.91 -9.05 19.12
CA GLY A 369 11.13 -8.23 19.15
C GLY A 369 10.87 -6.88 19.79
N ALA A 370 11.86 -6.31 20.47
CA ALA A 370 11.75 -4.96 21.01
C ALA A 370 11.72 -3.92 19.88
N GLY A 371 11.00 -2.82 20.09
CA GLY A 371 11.08 -1.63 19.24
C GLY A 371 12.43 -0.93 19.39
N GLY A 372 12.88 -0.30 18.31
CA GLY A 372 14.11 0.45 18.24
C GLY A 372 14.00 1.79 18.96
N ASN A 373 15.10 2.24 19.56
CA ASN A 373 15.16 3.57 20.15
C ASN A 373 15.17 4.64 19.07
N ALA A 374 14.53 5.77 19.36
CA ALA A 374 14.53 6.92 18.47
C ALA A 374 15.86 7.69 18.51
N GLY A 375 16.01 8.58 17.54
CA GLY A 375 17.12 9.51 17.44
C GLY A 375 16.89 10.77 18.25
N ASN A 376 17.97 11.34 18.77
CA ASN A 376 17.97 12.61 19.47
C ASN A 376 18.18 13.78 18.49
N ALA A 377 17.58 14.94 18.79
CA ALA A 377 18.00 16.22 18.24
C ALA A 377 18.97 16.91 19.24
N PHE A 378 20.06 17.50 18.76
CA PHE A 378 21.09 18.08 19.65
C PHE A 378 20.89 19.57 19.93
N LEU A 379 20.80 20.42 18.90
CA LEU A 379 20.73 21.89 19.06
C LEU A 379 19.31 22.42 18.86
N LEU A 380 18.71 22.10 17.72
CA LEU A 380 17.37 22.51 17.30
C LEU A 380 16.65 21.31 16.68
N GLY A 381 15.36 21.15 17.00
CA GLY A 381 14.51 20.11 16.42
C GLY A 381 13.99 19.13 17.47
N ASN A 382 13.02 18.32 17.07
CA ASN A 382 12.35 17.39 17.97
C ASN A 382 13.10 16.06 18.02
N GLY A 383 13.02 15.37 19.17
CA GLY A 383 13.41 13.96 19.21
C GLY A 383 12.46 13.09 18.40
N GLY A 384 12.96 11.98 17.86
CA GLY A 384 12.13 11.04 17.11
C GLY A 384 11.26 10.17 18.02
N ALA A 385 10.25 9.52 17.46
CA ALA A 385 9.42 8.57 18.19
C ALA A 385 10.10 7.20 18.32
N GLY A 386 9.94 6.54 19.46
CA GLY A 386 10.39 5.16 19.67
C GLY A 386 9.60 4.17 18.81
N GLY A 387 10.24 3.07 18.42
CA GLY A 387 9.58 2.02 17.64
C GLY A 387 8.61 1.20 18.49
N VAL A 388 7.51 0.73 17.91
CA VAL A 388 6.60 -0.18 18.60
C VAL A 388 7.25 -1.55 18.83
N GLY A 389 6.92 -2.22 19.92
CA GLY A 389 7.31 -3.60 20.19
C GLY A 389 6.54 -4.60 19.34
N GLY A 390 7.18 -5.70 18.95
CA GLY A 390 6.54 -6.76 18.16
C GLY A 390 5.60 -7.62 19.00
N THR A 391 4.58 -8.20 18.37
CA THR A 391 3.66 -9.10 19.07
C THR A 391 4.32 -10.44 19.39
N GLY A 392 3.98 -11.05 20.51
CA GLY A 392 4.34 -12.43 20.82
C GLY A 392 3.61 -13.42 19.93
N GLY A 393 4.24 -14.56 19.65
CA GLY A 393 3.67 -15.64 18.86
C GLY A 393 2.58 -16.39 19.61
N ALA A 394 1.55 -16.83 18.89
CA ALA A 394 0.48 -17.65 19.46
C ALA A 394 0.93 -19.10 19.69
N ASN A 395 0.34 -19.78 20.67
CA ASN A 395 0.44 -21.23 20.88
C ASN A 395 -0.94 -21.89 20.67
N SER A 396 -1.01 -22.89 19.79
CA SER A 396 -2.27 -23.59 19.43
C SER A 396 -2.38 -25.04 19.95
N GLY A 397 -1.50 -25.50 20.85
CA GLY A 397 -1.27 -26.94 21.08
C GLY A 397 -1.73 -27.60 22.37
N THR A 398 -2.74 -28.47 22.31
CA THR A 398 -3.47 -28.94 23.50
C THR A 398 -2.78 -29.98 24.43
N LEU A 399 -1.53 -30.41 24.17
CA LEU A 399 -0.91 -31.61 24.80
C LEU A 399 0.30 -31.34 25.73
N PHE A 400 1.26 -30.49 25.37
CA PHE A 400 2.45 -30.15 26.16
C PHE A 400 2.54 -28.63 26.28
N ALA A 401 1.94 -28.11 27.34
CA ALA A 401 1.62 -26.70 27.42
C ALA A 401 2.90 -25.83 27.57
N SER A 402 2.99 -24.73 26.80
CA SER A 402 3.91 -23.60 27.03
C SER A 402 3.14 -22.27 26.95
N PRO A 403 3.51 -21.23 27.73
CA PRO A 403 2.86 -19.92 27.63
C PRO A 403 2.97 -19.34 26.23
N GLY A 404 2.05 -18.44 25.90
CA GLY A 404 2.11 -17.66 24.67
C GLY A 404 3.34 -16.76 24.68
N GLY A 405 3.78 -16.31 23.50
CA GLY A 405 4.98 -15.49 23.37
C GLY A 405 4.77 -14.16 24.10
N ALA A 406 5.76 -13.69 24.84
CA ALA A 406 5.70 -12.32 25.35
C ALA A 406 5.73 -11.31 24.19
N GLY A 407 5.01 -10.21 24.30
CA GLY A 407 5.17 -9.06 23.43
C GLY A 407 6.50 -8.35 23.69
N GLY A 408 7.07 -7.74 22.65
CA GLY A 408 8.30 -6.96 22.76
C GLY A 408 8.04 -5.60 23.40
N ASN A 409 9.03 -5.05 24.10
CA ASN A 409 8.93 -3.70 24.65
C ASN A 409 8.96 -2.65 23.53
N GLY A 410 8.27 -1.54 23.72
CA GLY A 410 8.42 -0.36 22.88
C GLY A 410 9.76 0.35 23.10
N GLY A 411 10.24 1.02 22.05
CA GLY A 411 11.49 1.78 22.06
C GLY A 411 11.34 3.14 22.74
N HIS A 412 12.45 3.68 23.25
CA HIS A 412 12.44 4.99 23.88
C HIS A 412 12.35 6.12 22.84
N GLY A 413 11.59 7.17 23.17
CA GLY A 413 11.54 8.42 22.41
C GLY A 413 12.82 9.23 22.57
N GLY A 414 13.15 10.01 21.54
CA GLY A 414 14.39 10.78 21.47
C GLY A 414 14.31 12.10 22.23
N THR A 415 15.44 12.61 22.69
CA THR A 415 15.47 13.94 23.33
C THR A 415 15.32 15.05 22.29
N GLY A 416 14.58 16.11 22.64
CA GLY A 416 14.51 17.35 21.87
C GLY A 416 15.80 18.18 21.96
N GLY A 417 15.97 19.12 21.02
CA GLY A 417 17.14 19.97 20.93
C GLY A 417 17.40 20.85 22.16
N LEU A 418 18.68 21.16 22.40
CA LEU A 418 19.14 21.99 23.52
C LEU A 418 18.40 23.32 23.60
N THR A 419 18.22 24.01 22.48
CA THR A 419 17.64 25.37 22.46
C THR A 419 16.14 25.38 22.19
N TYR A 420 15.66 24.58 21.25
CA TYR A 420 14.24 24.43 20.97
C TYR A 420 13.98 23.04 20.40
N GLY A 421 13.01 22.34 20.98
CA GLY A 421 12.63 21.01 20.50
C GLY A 421 11.84 20.22 21.53
N ASN A 422 10.78 19.56 21.07
CA ASN A 422 10.03 18.63 21.88
C ASN A 422 10.76 17.28 21.98
N GLY A 423 10.58 16.59 23.09
CA GLY A 423 10.94 15.18 23.17
C GLY A 423 10.01 14.33 22.30
N GLY A 424 10.53 13.23 21.76
CA GLY A 424 9.75 12.30 20.96
C GLY A 424 8.95 11.33 21.82
N ALA A 425 7.83 10.81 21.30
CA ALA A 425 7.03 9.83 22.03
C ALA A 425 7.77 8.50 22.19
N GLY A 426 7.52 7.78 23.29
CA GLY A 426 7.91 6.38 23.42
C GLY A 426 7.05 5.49 22.53
N GLY A 427 7.61 4.38 22.06
CA GLY A 427 6.87 3.40 21.28
C GLY A 427 5.99 2.52 22.17
N ASP A 428 4.88 2.02 21.63
CA ASP A 428 4.00 1.12 22.37
C ASP A 428 4.63 -0.27 22.55
N GLY A 429 4.27 -0.96 23.63
CA GLY A 429 4.60 -2.36 23.85
C GLY A 429 3.77 -3.29 22.95
N GLY A 430 4.38 -4.38 22.47
CA GLY A 430 3.70 -5.38 21.67
C GLY A 430 2.74 -6.23 22.48
N ALA A 431 1.67 -6.73 21.85
CA ALA A 431 0.75 -7.65 22.50
C ALA A 431 1.39 -9.01 22.82
N GLY A 432 0.99 -9.65 23.91
CA GLY A 432 1.32 -11.04 24.22
C GLY A 432 0.56 -12.02 23.31
N GLY A 433 1.17 -13.15 23.01
CA GLY A 433 0.60 -14.20 22.18
C GLY A 433 -0.49 -15.01 22.88
N SER A 434 -1.53 -15.38 22.14
CA SER A 434 -2.63 -16.18 22.65
C SER A 434 -2.26 -17.65 22.87
N THR A 435 -2.99 -18.37 23.73
CA THR A 435 -2.80 -19.81 24.02
C THR A 435 -4.12 -20.58 23.93
N ALA A 436 -4.11 -21.89 23.66
CA ALA A 436 -5.34 -22.72 23.52
C ALA A 436 -5.51 -23.87 24.54
N ASP A 437 -4.59 -24.01 25.51
CA ASP A 437 -4.40 -25.27 26.27
C ASP A 437 -4.83 -25.26 27.74
N ASN A 438 -5.19 -26.43 28.27
CA ASN A 438 -5.61 -26.62 29.66
C ASN A 438 -4.51 -26.34 30.70
N GLY A 439 -4.33 -25.09 31.13
CA GLY A 439 -3.73 -24.75 32.43
C GLY A 439 -2.62 -23.71 32.48
N LEU A 440 -2.27 -23.03 31.38
CA LEU A 440 -1.18 -22.04 31.37
C LEU A 440 -1.63 -20.61 31.10
N GLU A 441 -0.72 -19.67 31.37
CA GLU A 441 -0.90 -18.23 31.14
C GLU A 441 -0.74 -17.90 29.63
N GLY A 442 -1.58 -17.00 29.12
CA GLY A 442 -1.30 -16.31 27.86
C GLY A 442 0.00 -15.50 27.93
N GLY A 443 0.54 -15.10 26.78
CA GLY A 443 1.77 -14.30 26.73
C GLY A 443 1.61 -12.96 27.43
N THR A 444 2.63 -12.45 28.09
CA THR A 444 2.58 -11.11 28.68
C THR A 444 2.70 -10.03 27.60
N GLY A 445 1.96 -8.93 27.73
CA GLY A 445 2.19 -7.74 26.92
C GLY A 445 3.53 -7.08 27.21
N GLY A 446 4.14 -6.48 26.19
CA GLY A 446 5.39 -5.74 26.31
C GLY A 446 5.19 -4.39 27.02
N MET A 447 6.24 -3.87 27.65
CA MET A 447 6.17 -2.53 28.25
C MET A 447 6.21 -1.43 27.19
N GLY A 448 5.50 -0.33 27.42
CA GLY A 448 5.63 0.89 26.63
C GLY A 448 6.97 1.58 26.86
N GLY A 449 7.49 2.20 25.81
CA GLY A 449 8.73 2.97 25.83
C GLY A 449 8.56 4.31 26.55
N THR A 450 9.63 4.83 27.15
CA THR A 450 9.57 6.16 27.77
C THR A 450 9.57 7.25 26.69
N GLY A 451 8.83 8.33 26.93
CA GLY A 451 8.93 9.55 26.14
C GLY A 451 10.28 10.25 26.35
N GLY A 452 10.77 10.91 25.31
CA GLY A 452 11.99 11.71 25.36
C GLY A 452 11.78 13.04 26.08
N ALA A 453 12.83 13.58 26.67
CA ALA A 453 12.78 14.88 27.33
C ALA A 453 13.04 16.03 26.34
N ALA A 454 12.46 17.20 26.61
CA ALA A 454 12.94 18.47 26.08
C ALA A 454 14.01 19.08 27.02
N ILE A 455 14.86 19.99 26.50
CA ILE A 455 16.00 20.52 27.27
C ILE A 455 15.77 21.97 27.74
N SER A 456 15.71 22.97 26.86
CA SER A 456 15.47 24.38 27.29
C SER A 456 14.05 24.83 27.02
N PHE A 457 13.62 24.77 25.76
CA PHE A 457 12.27 25.11 25.31
C PHE A 457 11.67 23.92 24.56
N GLY A 458 10.45 23.54 24.91
CA GLY A 458 9.71 22.45 24.27
C GLY A 458 9.08 21.51 25.28
N ASN A 459 8.13 20.71 24.81
CA ASN A 459 7.38 19.78 25.64
C ASN A 459 8.08 18.42 25.69
N GLY A 460 7.94 17.71 26.81
CA GLY A 460 8.34 16.31 26.90
C GLY A 460 7.47 15.42 26.01
N GLY A 461 8.05 14.33 25.52
CA GLY A 461 7.33 13.35 24.72
C GLY A 461 6.43 12.47 25.57
N HIS A 462 5.35 11.97 24.99
CA HIS A 462 4.45 11.03 25.68
C HIS A 462 5.12 9.67 25.89
N GLY A 463 4.81 8.98 26.98
CA GLY A 463 5.16 7.57 27.15
C GLY A 463 4.30 6.68 26.26
N GLY A 464 4.87 5.59 25.74
CA GLY A 464 4.14 4.61 24.93
C GLY A 464 3.19 3.76 25.77
N ALA A 465 2.10 3.28 25.19
CA ALA A 465 1.18 2.37 25.86
C ALA A 465 1.83 1.00 26.14
N GLY A 466 1.40 0.32 27.20
CA GLY A 466 1.73 -1.07 27.45
C GLY A 466 0.95 -2.00 26.52
N GLY A 467 1.58 -3.07 26.08
CA GLY A 467 0.95 -4.08 25.23
C GLY A 467 -0.10 -4.89 25.98
N THR A 468 -1.12 -5.36 25.29
CA THR A 468 -2.14 -6.22 25.89
C THR A 468 -1.57 -7.61 26.21
N GLY A 469 -2.10 -8.26 27.24
CA GLY A 469 -1.83 -9.66 27.54
C GLY A 469 -2.53 -10.60 26.56
N GLY A 470 -1.87 -11.71 26.25
CA GLY A 470 -2.39 -12.75 25.36
C GLY A 470 -3.62 -13.43 25.93
N ALA A 471 -4.63 -13.60 25.08
CA ALA A 471 -5.87 -14.26 25.46
C ALA A 471 -5.73 -15.78 25.46
N HIS A 472 -6.60 -16.43 26.22
CA HIS A 472 -6.69 -17.88 26.24
C HIS A 472 -7.98 -18.37 25.55
N SER A 473 -7.86 -19.14 24.47
CA SER A 473 -8.97 -19.61 23.63
C SER A 473 -9.11 -21.13 23.71
N GLY A 474 -10.02 -21.62 24.55
CA GLY A 474 -10.25 -23.05 24.80
C GLY A 474 -9.73 -23.49 26.18
N GLY A 475 -10.28 -24.58 26.72
CA GLY A 475 -9.76 -25.20 27.96
C GLY A 475 -10.02 -24.47 29.28
N ASN A 476 -9.13 -24.68 30.27
CA ASN A 476 -9.10 -24.05 31.60
C ASN A 476 -7.74 -23.35 31.84
N GLY A 477 -7.46 -22.21 31.22
CA GLY A 477 -6.19 -21.48 31.40
C GLY A 477 -6.33 -19.99 31.71
N ILE A 478 -5.24 -19.40 32.19
CA ILE A 478 -5.19 -18.03 32.74
C ILE A 478 -4.83 -17.05 31.61
N GLY A 479 -5.43 -15.86 31.61
CA GLY A 479 -5.04 -14.82 30.65
C GLY A 479 -3.65 -14.23 30.93
N GLY A 480 -2.94 -13.80 29.88
CA GLY A 480 -1.64 -13.16 30.02
C GLY A 480 -1.73 -11.77 30.67
N LYS A 481 -0.69 -11.31 31.37
CA LYS A 481 -0.69 -9.96 31.96
C LYS A 481 -0.50 -8.89 30.90
N GLY A 482 -1.15 -7.73 31.07
CA GLY A 482 -0.85 -6.54 30.29
C GLY A 482 0.51 -5.94 30.67
N GLY A 483 1.14 -5.25 29.72
CA GLY A 483 2.41 -4.55 29.92
C GLY A 483 2.21 -3.19 30.59
N ALA A 484 3.23 -2.70 31.29
CA ALA A 484 3.18 -1.36 31.88
C ALA A 484 3.27 -0.26 30.81
N GLY A 485 2.61 0.87 31.04
CA GLY A 485 2.76 2.08 30.24
C GLY A 485 4.10 2.77 30.48
N GLY A 486 4.60 3.43 29.45
CA GLY A 486 5.85 4.17 29.46
C GLY A 486 5.75 5.48 30.22
N ILE A 487 6.85 5.93 30.82
CA ILE A 487 6.92 7.22 31.51
C ILE A 487 6.97 8.35 30.47
N GLY A 488 6.22 9.43 30.69
CA GLY A 488 6.29 10.66 29.90
C GLY A 488 7.60 11.41 30.13
N GLY A 489 8.13 12.03 29.09
CA GLY A 489 9.36 12.82 29.16
C GLY A 489 9.17 14.15 29.87
N ASN A 490 10.24 14.70 30.43
CA ASN A 490 10.21 16.00 31.08
C ASN A 490 10.13 17.13 30.05
N GLY A 491 9.43 18.21 30.39
CA GLY A 491 9.41 19.47 29.65
C GLY A 491 10.72 20.24 29.76
N GLY A 492 10.90 21.23 28.89
CA GLY A 492 12.09 22.09 28.87
C GLY A 492 12.30 22.85 30.18
N GLN A 493 13.58 23.10 30.51
CA GLN A 493 13.98 23.77 31.74
C GLN A 493 13.39 25.17 31.91
N LEU A 494 13.19 25.91 30.81
CA LEU A 494 12.67 27.28 30.83
C LEU A 494 11.17 27.31 30.55
N VAL A 495 10.77 26.73 29.42
CA VAL A 495 9.36 26.64 29.02
C VAL A 495 9.10 25.28 28.41
N GLY A 496 8.12 24.56 28.93
CA GLY A 496 7.73 23.27 28.39
C GLY A 496 6.82 22.49 29.33
N ASP A 497 5.78 21.90 28.75
CA ASP A 497 4.93 20.97 29.48
C ASP A 497 5.62 19.60 29.57
N GLY A 498 5.40 18.89 30.67
CA GLY A 498 5.77 17.48 30.78
C GLY A 498 4.89 16.61 29.89
N GLY A 499 5.49 15.56 29.32
CA GLY A 499 4.77 14.59 28.50
C GLY A 499 3.85 13.71 29.36
N THR A 500 2.72 13.27 28.81
CA THR A 500 1.84 12.34 29.54
C THR A 500 2.47 10.95 29.65
N GLY A 501 2.14 10.21 30.71
CA GLY A 501 2.46 8.80 30.81
C GLY A 501 1.59 7.95 29.89
N GLY A 502 2.14 6.84 29.41
CA GLY A 502 1.43 5.89 28.57
C GLY A 502 0.43 5.07 29.37
N THR A 503 -0.63 4.60 28.72
CA THR A 503 -1.62 3.72 29.37
C THR A 503 -1.02 2.34 29.65
N GLY A 504 -1.47 1.69 30.73
CA GLY A 504 -1.17 0.30 30.99
C GLY A 504 -1.95 -0.61 30.04
N GLY A 505 -1.33 -1.70 29.60
CA GLY A 505 -1.95 -2.67 28.71
C GLY A 505 -3.01 -3.50 29.42
N GLU A 506 -4.06 -3.87 28.70
CA GLU A 506 -5.11 -4.74 29.26
C GLU A 506 -4.59 -6.15 29.54
N GLY A 507 -5.13 -6.80 30.58
CA GLY A 507 -4.91 -8.22 30.81
C GLY A 507 -5.65 -9.08 29.80
N GLY A 508 -5.04 -10.17 29.36
CA GLY A 508 -5.66 -11.14 28.46
C GLY A 508 -6.84 -11.86 29.12
N ALA A 509 -7.81 -12.29 28.31
CA ALA A 509 -8.92 -13.11 28.81
C ALA A 509 -8.43 -14.52 29.22
N GLY A 510 -8.88 -15.01 30.37
CA GLY A 510 -8.80 -16.42 30.74
C GLY A 510 -9.96 -17.22 30.16
N SER A 511 -9.93 -18.55 30.30
CA SER A 511 -11.00 -19.44 29.84
C SER A 511 -11.56 -20.33 30.95
N GLY A 512 -12.81 -20.77 30.80
CA GLY A 512 -13.49 -21.63 31.76
C GLY A 512 -13.61 -20.98 33.14
N THR A 513 -13.15 -21.69 34.18
CA THR A 513 -13.17 -21.20 35.58
C THR A 513 -11.84 -20.59 36.02
N LYS A 514 -11.00 -20.12 35.08
CA LYS A 514 -9.66 -19.59 35.40
C LYS A 514 -9.62 -18.08 35.29
N ALA A 515 -8.62 -17.53 35.96
CA ALA A 515 -8.52 -16.10 36.12
C ALA A 515 -8.16 -15.39 34.81
N GLY A 516 -8.66 -14.18 34.63
CA GLY A 516 -8.13 -13.28 33.62
C GLY A 516 -6.74 -12.78 34.01
N GLY A 517 -5.97 -12.33 33.03
CA GLY A 517 -4.67 -11.71 33.26
C GLY A 517 -4.81 -10.37 33.97
N ALA A 518 -3.83 -9.98 34.78
CA ALA A 518 -3.82 -8.65 35.37
C ALA A 518 -3.59 -7.57 34.30
N GLY A 519 -4.22 -6.41 34.44
CA GLY A 519 -3.87 -5.23 33.67
C GLY A 519 -2.52 -4.66 34.09
N GLY A 520 -1.83 -3.99 33.17
CA GLY A 520 -0.56 -3.32 33.43
C GLY A 520 -0.75 -1.96 34.09
N ASP A 521 0.24 -1.51 34.85
CA ASP A 521 0.20 -0.18 35.45
C ASP A 521 0.37 0.92 34.39
N GLY A 522 -0.29 2.06 34.57
CA GLY A 522 -0.10 3.26 33.76
C GLY A 522 1.22 3.95 34.06
N GLY A 523 1.82 4.57 33.04
CA GLY A 523 3.08 5.28 33.15
C GLY A 523 2.95 6.61 33.87
N HIS A 524 4.03 7.06 34.51
CA HIS A 524 4.07 8.37 35.15
C HIS A 524 4.09 9.50 34.12
N GLY A 525 3.41 10.61 34.41
CA GLY A 525 3.57 11.86 33.66
C GLY A 525 4.92 12.51 33.94
N GLY A 526 5.46 13.20 32.94
CA GLY A 526 6.73 13.92 33.02
C GLY A 526 6.60 15.25 33.75
N ASP A 527 7.70 15.72 34.32
CA ASP A 527 7.74 16.99 35.05
C ASP A 527 7.93 18.19 34.12
N ALA A 528 7.37 19.35 34.50
CA ALA A 528 7.78 20.65 34.00
C ALA A 528 8.72 21.34 34.99
N ALA A 529 9.63 22.18 34.50
CA ALA A 529 10.68 22.78 35.34
C ALA A 529 10.33 24.20 35.84
N LEU A 530 10.38 25.22 34.96
CA LEU A 530 10.17 26.64 35.35
C LEU A 530 8.77 27.14 34.97
N ILE A 531 8.45 27.10 33.68
CA ILE A 531 7.14 27.46 33.11
C ILE A 531 6.60 26.26 32.32
N GLY A 532 5.40 25.80 32.66
CA GLY A 532 4.76 24.66 31.98
C GLY A 532 3.97 23.80 32.95
N ARG A 533 3.04 23.01 32.42
CA ARG A 533 2.24 22.06 33.20
C ARG A 533 2.96 20.73 33.32
N GLY A 534 2.79 20.06 34.44
CA GLY A 534 3.20 18.66 34.57
C GLY A 534 2.34 17.77 33.67
N GLY A 535 2.91 16.69 33.17
CA GLY A 535 2.20 15.71 32.36
C GLY A 535 1.22 14.89 33.19
N ASP A 536 0.11 14.48 32.59
CA ASP A 536 -0.83 13.56 33.21
C ASP A 536 -0.22 12.16 33.30
N GLY A 537 -0.52 11.43 34.39
CA GLY A 537 -0.21 10.01 34.50
C GLY A 537 -1.13 9.18 33.61
N GLY A 538 -0.59 8.13 32.99
CA GLY A 538 -1.37 7.22 32.15
C GLY A 538 -2.35 6.39 32.97
N ALA A 539 -3.50 6.05 32.39
CA ALA A 539 -4.45 5.16 33.03
C ALA A 539 -3.87 3.73 33.18
N GLY A 540 -4.26 3.01 34.24
CA GLY A 540 -3.95 1.59 34.37
C GLY A 540 -4.76 0.75 33.38
N GLY A 541 -4.21 -0.39 32.97
CA GLY A 541 -4.87 -1.33 32.08
C GLY A 541 -5.99 -2.08 32.78
N ALA A 542 -7.05 -2.39 32.04
CA ALA A 542 -8.14 -3.20 32.56
C ALA A 542 -7.65 -4.63 32.90
N GLY A 543 -8.24 -5.23 33.92
CA GLY A 543 -8.05 -6.66 34.17
C GLY A 543 -8.72 -7.49 33.08
N GLY A 544 -8.14 -8.63 32.73
CA GLY A 544 -8.71 -9.54 31.75
C GLY A 544 -9.97 -10.24 32.27
N ALA A 545 -10.88 -10.59 31.35
CA ALA A 545 -12.06 -11.38 31.68
C ALA A 545 -11.68 -12.78 32.20
N GLY A 546 -12.35 -13.28 33.24
CA GLY A 546 -12.12 -14.61 33.81
C GLY A 546 -12.85 -14.83 35.14
N SER A 547 -12.63 -15.99 35.76
CA SER A 547 -13.22 -16.37 37.06
C SER A 547 -12.13 -16.80 38.06
N PRO A 548 -11.65 -15.90 38.95
CA PRO A 548 -12.00 -14.48 39.06
C PRO A 548 -11.46 -13.63 37.90
N ALA A 549 -12.03 -12.45 37.70
CA ALA A 549 -11.47 -11.46 36.80
C ALA A 549 -10.02 -11.11 37.17
N GLY A 550 -9.23 -10.71 36.18
CA GLY A 550 -7.90 -10.17 36.42
C GLY A 550 -7.95 -8.89 37.25
N ALA A 551 -6.92 -8.66 38.06
CA ALA A 551 -6.79 -7.41 38.78
C ALA A 551 -6.55 -6.25 37.79
N PRO A 552 -7.19 -5.08 37.97
CA PRO A 552 -6.85 -3.90 37.19
C PRO A 552 -5.45 -3.40 37.54
N GLY A 553 -4.79 -2.76 36.58
CA GLY A 553 -3.54 -2.05 36.81
C GLY A 553 -3.77 -0.73 37.55
N ASN A 554 -2.75 -0.27 38.27
CA ASN A 554 -2.78 1.04 38.91
C ASN A 554 -2.62 2.15 37.86
N GLY A 555 -3.19 3.32 38.11
CA GLY A 555 -2.91 4.50 37.31
C GLY A 555 -1.53 5.09 37.63
N GLY A 556 -0.94 5.77 36.66
CA GLY A 556 0.34 6.44 36.80
C GLY A 556 0.24 7.72 37.62
N ALA A 557 1.30 8.05 38.35
CA ALA A 557 1.39 9.33 39.05
C ALA A 557 1.45 10.52 38.06
N ALA A 558 0.93 11.67 38.50
CA ALA A 558 1.05 12.94 37.80
C ALA A 558 2.49 13.49 37.83
N GLY A 559 2.86 14.21 36.78
CA GLY A 559 4.04 15.07 36.76
C GLY A 559 3.83 16.38 37.52
N THR A 560 4.92 16.93 38.04
CA THR A 560 4.94 18.22 38.72
C THR A 560 4.89 19.38 37.73
N GLY A 561 4.21 20.46 38.11
CA GLY A 561 4.14 21.70 37.32
C GLY A 561 5.35 22.60 37.57
N GLY A 562 5.61 23.52 36.63
CA GLY A 562 6.71 24.46 36.71
C GLY A 562 6.64 25.37 37.94
N VAL A 563 7.79 25.63 38.57
CA VAL A 563 7.88 26.33 39.86
C VAL A 563 7.47 27.81 39.82
N LEU A 564 7.49 28.44 38.65
CA LEU A 564 7.09 29.85 38.48
C LEU A 564 5.65 29.97 37.98
N PHE A 565 5.32 29.25 36.91
CA PHE A 565 3.96 29.16 36.36
C PHE A 565 3.71 27.75 35.83
N GLY A 566 2.81 26.99 36.47
CA GLY A 566 2.52 25.62 36.07
C GLY A 566 1.64 24.88 37.07
N GLN A 567 0.59 24.23 36.57
CA GLN A 567 -0.17 23.28 37.39
C GLN A 567 0.48 21.91 37.25
N GLY A 568 0.45 21.11 38.32
CA GLY A 568 0.76 19.68 38.22
C GLY A 568 -0.24 18.98 37.30
N GLY A 569 0.19 17.86 36.73
CA GLY A 569 -0.70 16.97 35.99
C GLY A 569 -1.72 16.29 36.90
N THR A 570 -2.58 15.49 36.29
CA THR A 570 -3.53 14.62 36.97
C THR A 570 -2.98 13.19 37.05
N ALA A 571 -3.27 12.49 38.14
CA ALA A 571 -2.90 11.08 38.24
C ALA A 571 -3.84 10.26 37.36
N GLY A 572 -3.30 9.23 36.71
CA GLY A 572 -4.07 8.31 35.89
C GLY A 572 -5.11 7.56 36.74
N ALA A 573 -6.25 7.28 36.14
CA ALA A 573 -7.24 6.40 36.78
C ALA A 573 -6.70 4.96 36.84
N PRO A 574 -7.00 4.19 37.89
CA PRO A 574 -6.83 2.74 37.86
C PRO A 574 -7.62 2.12 36.71
N GLY A 575 -7.15 0.97 36.22
CA GLY A 575 -7.85 0.24 35.17
C GLY A 575 -9.25 -0.22 35.60
N ALA A 576 -10.12 -0.43 34.62
CA ALA A 576 -11.43 -0.99 34.91
C ALA A 576 -11.28 -2.42 35.44
N ALA A 577 -11.97 -2.75 36.54
CA ALA A 577 -12.11 -4.12 36.96
C ALA A 577 -12.85 -4.89 35.85
N ALA A 578 -12.33 -6.04 35.42
CA ALA A 578 -13.04 -6.84 34.41
C ALA A 578 -14.43 -7.17 34.96
N VAL A 579 -15.48 -6.79 34.22
CA VAL A 579 -16.84 -7.13 34.59
C VAL A 579 -16.98 -8.64 34.39
N ALA A 580 -16.84 -9.41 35.46
CA ALA A 580 -17.33 -10.77 35.47
C ALA A 580 -18.83 -10.68 35.24
N ALA A 581 -19.30 -11.07 34.06
CA ALA A 581 -20.73 -11.23 33.85
C ALA A 581 -21.22 -12.21 34.92
N ALA A 582 -21.96 -11.68 35.90
CA ALA A 582 -22.67 -12.53 36.85
C ALA A 582 -23.55 -13.45 36.01
N SER A 583 -23.35 -14.77 36.13
CA SER A 583 -24.30 -15.72 35.56
C SER A 583 -25.62 -15.54 36.31
N LEU A 584 -26.53 -14.73 35.75
CA LEU A 584 -27.88 -14.60 36.26
C LEU A 584 -28.60 -15.94 36.11
N SER A 585 -28.84 -16.57 37.25
CA SER A 585 -29.64 -17.77 37.44
C SER A 585 -31.09 -17.58 36.93
N SER A 586 -31.32 -17.91 35.66
CA SER A 586 -32.46 -18.61 35.04
C SER A 586 -33.94 -18.44 35.51
N SER A 587 -34.35 -17.38 36.22
CA SER A 587 -35.70 -17.42 36.87
C SER A 587 -36.64 -16.21 36.80
N VAL A 588 -36.54 -15.28 35.83
CA VAL A 588 -37.67 -14.38 35.46
C VAL A 588 -37.66 -14.03 33.96
N PRO A 589 -38.71 -14.31 33.14
CA PRO A 589 -38.61 -14.28 31.68
C PRO A 589 -38.88 -12.93 30.97
N ILE A 590 -38.97 -11.80 31.69
CA ILE A 590 -39.40 -10.52 31.06
C ILE A 590 -38.43 -9.34 31.30
N LEU A 591 -37.35 -9.48 32.08
CA LEU A 591 -36.35 -8.40 32.28
C LEU A 591 -35.01 -8.58 31.52
N GLY A 592 -34.67 -9.77 31.04
CA GLY A 592 -33.37 -10.05 30.39
C GLY A 592 -33.00 -9.17 29.18
N PRO A 593 -33.95 -8.73 28.32
CA PRO A 593 -33.62 -7.83 27.20
C PRO A 593 -33.30 -6.40 27.63
N TYR A 594 -33.96 -5.89 28.67
CA TYR A 594 -33.76 -4.52 29.15
C TYR A 594 -32.52 -4.39 30.06
N GLU A 595 -32.18 -5.42 30.83
CA GLU A 595 -30.90 -5.49 31.56
C GLU A 595 -29.71 -5.57 30.61
N ASN A 596 -29.79 -6.37 29.54
CA ASN A 596 -28.76 -6.40 28.50
C ASN A 596 -28.67 -5.10 27.70
N LEU A 597 -29.79 -4.41 27.48
CA LEU A 597 -29.79 -3.10 26.83
C LEU A 597 -29.08 -2.06 27.72
N ILE A 598 -29.43 -1.97 28.99
CA ILE A 598 -28.82 -1.00 29.93
C ILE A 598 -27.33 -1.33 30.17
N ALA A 599 -26.96 -2.59 30.31
CA ALA A 599 -25.56 -3.01 30.47
C ALA A 599 -24.72 -2.73 29.20
N ASN A 600 -25.27 -2.97 28.01
CA ASN A 600 -24.57 -2.64 26.75
C ASN A 600 -24.53 -1.13 26.51
N THR A 601 -25.57 -0.38 26.87
CA THR A 601 -25.56 1.09 26.74
C THR A 601 -24.55 1.72 27.68
N VAL A 602 -24.44 1.26 28.93
CA VAL A 602 -23.45 1.76 29.89
C VAL A 602 -22.02 1.35 29.51
N ALA A 603 -21.81 0.12 29.00
CA ALA A 603 -20.51 -0.33 28.50
C ALA A 603 -20.07 0.42 27.23
N ASN A 604 -21.00 0.69 26.31
CA ASN A 604 -20.72 1.44 25.09
C ASN A 604 -20.48 2.93 25.36
N LEU A 605 -21.19 3.52 26.32
CA LEU A 605 -21.00 4.93 26.70
C LEU A 605 -19.72 5.13 27.53
N ALA A 606 -19.32 4.13 28.33
CA ALA A 606 -18.04 4.12 29.04
C ALA A 606 -16.86 3.95 28.07
N ASN A 607 -16.96 3.05 27.08
CA ASN A 607 -15.95 2.89 26.03
C ASN A 607 -15.83 4.12 25.13
N LEU A 608 -16.95 4.75 24.74
CA LEU A 608 -16.91 6.01 23.99
C LEU A 608 -16.32 7.17 24.80
N GLY A 609 -16.62 7.25 26.10
CA GLY A 609 -16.07 8.26 27.00
C GLY A 609 -14.57 8.10 27.25
N THR A 610 -14.08 6.86 27.38
CA THR A 610 -12.65 6.58 27.57
C THR A 610 -11.86 6.72 26.26
N THR A 611 -12.42 6.35 25.09
CA THR A 611 -11.76 6.58 23.78
C THR A 611 -11.71 8.06 23.41
N TRP A 612 -12.74 8.85 23.72
CA TRP A 612 -12.76 10.29 23.42
C TRP A 612 -11.82 11.12 24.32
N LEU A 613 -11.67 10.72 25.59
CA LEU A 613 -10.78 11.39 26.55
C LEU A 613 -9.33 10.89 26.49
N ALA A 614 -9.09 9.65 26.03
CA ALA A 614 -7.75 9.10 25.86
C ALA A 614 -7.04 9.68 24.64
N ASP A 615 -7.75 9.87 23.52
CA ASP A 615 -7.17 10.52 22.36
C ASP A 615 -8.29 11.03 21.41
N PRO A 616 -8.61 12.34 21.39
CA PRO A 616 -9.53 12.90 20.39
C PRO A 616 -8.90 12.90 18.98
N ALA A 617 -7.57 12.72 18.90
CA ALA A 617 -6.82 12.73 17.66
C ALA A 617 -7.10 11.54 16.73
N PRO A 618 -7.23 10.27 17.14
CA PRO A 618 -7.56 9.13 16.27
C PRO A 618 -8.98 9.19 15.73
N PHE A 619 -9.94 9.88 16.35
CA PHE A 619 -11.24 10.11 15.69
C PHE A 619 -11.13 11.17 14.60
N LEU A 620 -10.40 12.26 14.87
CA LEU A 620 -10.08 13.28 13.87
C LEU A 620 -9.16 12.73 12.76
N GLN A 621 -8.22 11.86 13.12
CA GLN A 621 -7.27 11.16 12.24
C GLN A 621 -7.91 9.98 11.54
N GLN A 622 -8.92 9.30 12.08
CA GLN A 622 -9.69 8.27 11.38
C GLN A 622 -10.71 8.96 10.46
N LEU A 623 -11.25 10.13 10.81
CA LEU A 623 -12.04 10.96 9.89
C LEU A 623 -11.16 11.52 8.76
N LEU A 624 -9.95 12.00 9.09
CA LEU A 624 -8.93 12.45 8.13
C LEU A 624 -8.34 11.27 7.34
N ALA A 625 -8.11 10.10 7.93
CA ALA A 625 -7.55 8.90 7.27
C ALA A 625 -8.60 8.09 6.52
N ASN A 626 -9.88 8.17 6.88
CA ASN A 626 -10.98 7.72 6.03
C ASN A 626 -11.10 8.68 4.83
N GLN A 627 -11.01 10.01 5.03
CA GLN A 627 -10.97 10.98 3.93
C GLN A 627 -9.75 10.80 3.00
N PHE A 628 -8.55 10.59 3.55
CA PHE A 628 -7.32 10.32 2.79
C PHE A 628 -7.31 8.91 2.20
N GLY A 629 -7.84 7.91 2.89
CA GLY A 629 -7.96 6.52 2.43
C GLY A 629 -8.99 6.35 1.31
N TYR A 630 -10.12 7.06 1.38
CA TYR A 630 -11.07 7.16 0.27
C TYR A 630 -10.51 8.00 -0.88
N GLY A 631 -9.72 9.04 -0.58
CA GLY A 631 -8.93 9.76 -1.57
C GLY A 631 -7.90 8.88 -2.28
N GLN A 632 -7.20 8.00 -1.56
CA GLN A 632 -6.20 7.07 -2.09
C GLN A 632 -6.86 5.92 -2.86
N LEU A 633 -7.95 5.33 -2.35
CA LEU A 633 -8.73 4.31 -3.07
C LEU A 633 -9.37 4.87 -4.33
N THR A 634 -9.89 6.10 -4.28
CA THR A 634 -10.45 6.79 -5.46
C THR A 634 -9.35 7.18 -6.44
N LEU A 635 -8.20 7.64 -5.98
CA LEU A 635 -7.07 8.00 -6.84
C LEU A 635 -6.44 6.76 -7.48
N THR A 636 -6.28 5.65 -6.75
CA THR A 636 -5.75 4.39 -7.28
C THR A 636 -6.73 3.74 -8.24
N ALA A 637 -8.02 3.60 -7.87
CA ALA A 637 -9.06 3.09 -8.76
C ALA A 637 -9.24 3.94 -10.03
N LEU A 638 -9.13 5.27 -9.92
CA LEU A 638 -9.17 6.16 -11.07
C LEU A 638 -7.89 6.10 -11.92
N THR A 639 -6.73 5.87 -11.30
CA THR A 639 -5.44 5.71 -12.01
C THR A 639 -5.36 4.37 -12.73
N ASP A 640 -5.83 3.29 -12.11
CA ASP A 640 -5.89 1.96 -12.70
C ASP A 640 -6.97 1.91 -13.79
N ALA A 641 -8.15 2.49 -13.56
CA ALA A 641 -9.16 2.64 -14.61
C ALA A 641 -8.70 3.54 -15.77
N ALA A 642 -7.95 4.62 -15.51
CA ALA A 642 -7.36 5.45 -16.56
C ALA A 642 -6.27 4.71 -17.34
N ARG A 643 -5.49 3.85 -16.67
CA ARG A 643 -4.47 3.01 -17.29
C ARG A 643 -5.09 1.93 -18.15
N ASP A 644 -6.13 1.24 -17.68
CA ASP A 644 -6.84 0.22 -18.43
C ASP A 644 -7.69 0.82 -19.56
N TYR A 645 -8.21 2.04 -19.38
CA TYR A 645 -8.87 2.80 -20.44
C TYR A 645 -7.85 3.20 -21.52
N ALA A 646 -6.64 3.60 -21.13
CA ALA A 646 -5.55 3.88 -22.06
C ALA A 646 -5.08 2.62 -22.82
N ILE A 647 -5.09 1.44 -22.17
CA ILE A 647 -4.81 0.14 -22.79
C ILE A 647 -5.93 -0.24 -23.78
N GLY A 648 -7.20 -0.07 -23.40
CA GLY A 648 -8.35 -0.27 -24.29
C GLY A 648 -8.35 0.70 -25.47
N LEU A 649 -7.95 1.96 -25.26
CA LEU A 649 -7.83 3.01 -26.28
C LEU A 649 -6.70 2.71 -27.27
N ALA A 650 -5.59 2.14 -26.80
CA ALA A 650 -4.52 1.61 -27.66
C ALA A 650 -4.94 0.37 -28.47
N GLY A 651 -6.03 -0.31 -28.07
CA GLY A 651 -6.65 -1.42 -28.78
C GLY A 651 -7.66 -1.02 -29.88
N ILE A 652 -8.03 0.26 -29.98
CA ILE A 652 -8.97 0.77 -30.99
C ILE A 652 -8.39 0.81 -32.42
N PRO A 653 -7.13 1.21 -32.67
CA PRO A 653 -6.56 1.27 -34.01
C PRO A 653 -6.58 -0.08 -34.77
N PRO A 654 -6.24 -1.24 -34.16
CA PRO A 654 -6.39 -2.55 -34.79
C PRO A 654 -7.85 -2.93 -35.11
N SER A 655 -8.81 -2.57 -34.26
CA SER A 655 -10.23 -2.88 -34.47
C SER A 655 -10.89 -1.98 -35.52
N LEU A 656 -10.46 -0.72 -35.61
CA LEU A 656 -10.87 0.20 -36.67
C LEU A 656 -10.34 -0.26 -38.03
N GLN A 657 -9.16 -0.88 -38.10
CA GLN A 657 -8.65 -1.51 -39.32
C GLN A 657 -9.54 -2.69 -39.78
N LEU A 658 -10.01 -3.53 -38.85
CA LEU A 658 -10.97 -4.61 -39.15
C LEU A 658 -12.32 -4.06 -39.63
N ALA A 659 -12.80 -2.97 -39.02
CA ALA A 659 -14.04 -2.31 -39.43
C ALA A 659 -13.93 -1.62 -40.81
N LEU A 660 -12.79 -0.99 -41.12
CA LEU A 660 -12.52 -0.45 -42.46
C LEU A 660 -12.41 -1.56 -43.51
N GLN A 661 -11.87 -2.73 -43.17
CA GLN A 661 -11.87 -3.91 -44.03
C GLN A 661 -13.28 -4.45 -44.29
N ALA A 662 -14.12 -4.52 -43.26
CA ALA A 662 -15.52 -4.93 -43.39
C ALA A 662 -16.34 -3.91 -44.22
N LEU A 663 -16.04 -2.61 -44.09
CA LEU A 663 -16.66 -1.54 -44.88
C LEU A 663 -16.19 -1.53 -46.34
N ALA A 664 -14.89 -1.76 -46.58
CA ALA A 664 -14.32 -1.95 -47.92
C ALA A 664 -14.87 -3.20 -48.63
N ALA A 665 -15.28 -4.22 -47.87
CA ALA A 665 -15.97 -5.41 -48.36
C ALA A 665 -17.51 -5.23 -48.52
N GLY A 666 -18.05 -4.03 -48.28
CA GLY A 666 -19.47 -3.70 -48.41
C GLY A 666 -20.37 -4.18 -47.26
N ASN A 667 -19.79 -4.74 -46.18
CA ASN A 667 -20.52 -5.25 -45.02
C ASN A 667 -20.57 -4.20 -43.91
N VAL A 668 -21.46 -3.22 -44.09
CA VAL A 668 -21.67 -2.10 -43.16
C VAL A 668 -22.10 -2.58 -41.77
N SER A 669 -22.91 -3.65 -41.67
CA SER A 669 -23.37 -4.18 -40.37
C SER A 669 -22.25 -4.86 -39.57
N GLY A 670 -21.32 -5.54 -40.24
CA GLY A 670 -20.12 -6.13 -39.62
C GLY A 670 -19.16 -5.05 -39.13
N ALA A 671 -18.90 -4.04 -39.96
CA ALA A 671 -18.06 -2.90 -39.60
C ALA A 671 -18.61 -2.15 -38.37
N VAL A 672 -19.93 -1.96 -38.30
CA VAL A 672 -20.59 -1.34 -37.14
C VAL A 672 -20.49 -2.21 -35.88
N SER A 673 -20.68 -3.53 -36.00
CA SER A 673 -20.56 -4.46 -34.86
C SER A 673 -19.14 -4.53 -34.30
N ASP A 674 -18.12 -4.47 -35.17
CA ASP A 674 -16.71 -4.56 -34.78
C ASP A 674 -16.23 -3.26 -34.12
N VAL A 675 -16.71 -2.10 -34.58
CA VAL A 675 -16.51 -0.82 -33.89
C VAL A 675 -17.21 -0.83 -32.53
N LEU A 676 -18.45 -1.33 -32.46
CA LEU A 676 -19.19 -1.41 -31.20
C LEU A 676 -18.53 -2.35 -30.17
N GLN A 677 -17.97 -3.48 -30.60
CA GLN A 677 -17.23 -4.39 -29.71
C GLN A 677 -15.89 -3.81 -29.24
N ALA A 678 -15.19 -3.08 -30.10
CA ALA A 678 -13.95 -2.39 -29.72
C ALA A 678 -14.21 -1.29 -28.69
N VAL A 679 -15.30 -0.55 -28.87
CA VAL A 679 -15.77 0.46 -27.91
C VAL A 679 -16.26 -0.18 -26.61
N ALA A 680 -16.89 -1.36 -26.64
CA ALA A 680 -17.30 -2.06 -25.42
C ALA A 680 -16.11 -2.57 -24.59
N LYS A 681 -15.06 -3.10 -25.25
CA LYS A 681 -13.82 -3.57 -24.61
C LYS A 681 -12.96 -2.46 -24.01
N LEU A 682 -13.23 -1.20 -24.38
CA LEU A 682 -12.63 -0.02 -23.77
C LEU A 682 -13.04 0.16 -22.31
N PHE A 683 -14.17 -0.42 -21.90
CA PHE A 683 -14.75 -0.23 -20.57
C PHE A 683 -14.83 -1.52 -19.74
N VAL A 684 -14.95 -2.70 -20.36
CA VAL A 684 -14.96 -4.01 -19.67
C VAL A 684 -14.16 -5.01 -20.49
N SER A 685 -13.07 -5.56 -19.93
CA SER A 685 -12.14 -6.46 -20.61
C SER A 685 -12.40 -7.96 -20.33
N GLY A 686 -13.13 -8.31 -19.27
CA GLY A 686 -13.51 -9.69 -18.95
C GLY A 686 -14.31 -9.85 -17.64
N ILE A 687 -14.63 -11.11 -17.29
CA ILE A 687 -15.22 -11.49 -15.99
C ILE A 687 -14.40 -12.67 -15.46
N ASP A 688 -13.79 -12.54 -14.27
CA ASP A 688 -13.16 -13.64 -13.56
C ASP A 688 -14.19 -14.26 -12.60
N ALA A 689 -14.52 -15.53 -12.86
CA ALA A 689 -15.53 -16.30 -12.13
C ALA A 689 -14.94 -17.56 -11.48
N SER A 690 -13.62 -17.54 -11.19
CA SER A 690 -12.90 -18.63 -10.54
C SER A 690 -13.40 -18.93 -9.12
N ASP A 691 -14.03 -17.96 -8.46
CA ASP A 691 -14.82 -18.13 -7.23
C ASP A 691 -16.26 -17.63 -7.45
N LEU A 692 -17.24 -18.53 -7.43
CA LEU A 692 -18.65 -18.19 -7.64
C LEU A 692 -19.26 -17.38 -6.48
N SER A 693 -18.55 -17.22 -5.37
CA SER A 693 -18.95 -16.35 -4.27
C SER A 693 -18.43 -14.92 -4.42
N ASN A 694 -17.54 -14.64 -5.39
CA ASN A 694 -17.03 -13.31 -5.68
C ASN A 694 -16.65 -13.14 -7.16
N ILE A 695 -17.62 -12.74 -7.99
CA ILE A 695 -17.43 -12.52 -9.43
C ILE A 695 -16.79 -11.13 -9.65
N LEU A 696 -15.58 -11.09 -10.21
CA LEU A 696 -14.84 -9.84 -10.48
C LEU A 696 -14.97 -9.44 -11.96
N LEU A 697 -15.45 -8.22 -12.23
CA LEU A 697 -15.33 -7.61 -13.57
C LEU A 697 -13.89 -7.14 -13.77
N LEU A 698 -13.29 -7.42 -14.91
CA LEU A 698 -11.96 -6.93 -15.30
C LEU A 698 -12.09 -5.76 -16.29
N GLY A 699 -11.18 -4.78 -16.19
CA GLY A 699 -11.12 -3.56 -17.02
C GLY A 699 -11.53 -2.29 -16.25
N PRO A 700 -11.59 -1.11 -16.91
CA PRO A 700 -11.73 0.17 -16.22
C PRO A 700 -12.93 0.29 -15.29
N VAL A 701 -14.05 -0.37 -15.63
CA VAL A 701 -15.25 -0.41 -14.79
C VAL A 701 -15.08 -1.35 -13.58
N GLY A 702 -14.27 -2.40 -13.72
CA GLY A 702 -13.87 -3.31 -12.64
C GLY A 702 -12.91 -2.66 -11.64
N ASP A 703 -11.99 -1.83 -12.14
CA ASP A 703 -11.02 -1.11 -11.31
C ASP A 703 -11.65 0.04 -10.52
N LEU A 704 -12.81 0.54 -10.96
CA LEU A 704 -13.62 1.51 -10.22
C LEU A 704 -14.52 0.86 -9.15
N PHE A 705 -14.68 -0.46 -9.17
CA PHE A 705 -15.54 -1.20 -8.23
C PHE A 705 -15.14 -1.04 -6.74
N PRO A 706 -13.86 -0.90 -6.36
CA PRO A 706 -13.45 -0.58 -4.99
C PRO A 706 -13.99 0.76 -4.47
N ILE A 707 -14.23 1.76 -5.32
CA ILE A 707 -14.86 3.04 -4.93
C ILE A 707 -16.30 2.81 -4.42
N LEU A 708 -16.99 1.79 -4.96
CA LEU A 708 -18.34 1.39 -4.52
C LEU A 708 -18.33 0.61 -3.19
N SER A 709 -17.17 0.18 -2.70
CA SER A 709 -17.01 -0.46 -1.38
C SER A 709 -16.81 0.56 -0.24
N ILE A 710 -16.55 1.83 -0.58
CA ILE A 710 -16.38 2.94 0.37
C ILE A 710 -17.59 3.05 1.32
N PRO A 711 -18.86 3.00 0.85
CA PRO A 711 -20.04 2.95 1.72
C PRO A 711 -20.07 1.75 2.68
N GLY A 712 -19.63 0.57 2.21
CA GLY A 712 -19.53 -0.65 3.01
C GLY A 712 -18.46 -0.56 4.11
N ALA A 713 -17.33 0.07 3.81
CA ALA A 713 -16.24 0.34 4.74
C ALA A 713 -16.56 1.49 5.72
N THR A 714 -17.35 2.50 5.34
CA THR A 714 -17.88 3.51 6.28
C THR A 714 -18.95 2.97 7.24
N SER A 715 -19.59 1.83 6.91
CA SER A 715 -20.77 1.33 7.66
C SER A 715 -20.46 0.79 9.05
N GLN A 716 -19.18 0.65 9.44
CA GLN A 716 -18.82 0.12 10.75
C GLN A 716 -18.75 1.18 11.87
N ASN A 717 -18.86 2.49 11.60
CA ASN A 717 -18.47 3.50 12.60
C ASN A 717 -19.43 4.65 12.95
N PHE A 718 -20.60 4.90 12.34
CA PHE A 718 -21.41 6.06 12.76
C PHE A 718 -22.92 5.89 12.56
N THR A 719 -23.72 5.89 13.64
CA THR A 719 -25.16 5.56 13.60
C THR A 719 -26.11 6.75 13.39
N ASN A 720 -25.71 8.01 13.61
CA ASN A 720 -26.62 9.17 13.40
C ASN A 720 -26.30 10.01 12.14
N VAL A 721 -25.07 9.95 11.64
CA VAL A 721 -24.72 10.40 10.27
C VAL A 721 -25.29 9.42 9.22
N LEU A 722 -25.62 8.21 9.66
CA LEU A 722 -26.14 7.09 8.88
C LEU A 722 -27.41 7.43 8.09
N THR A 723 -28.33 8.20 8.66
CA THR A 723 -29.62 8.47 8.01
C THR A 723 -29.50 9.49 6.88
N THR A 724 -28.62 10.48 6.98
CA THR A 724 -28.43 11.50 5.92
C THR A 724 -27.42 11.06 4.86
N VAL A 725 -26.38 10.31 5.25
CA VAL A 725 -25.34 9.80 4.35
C VAL A 725 -25.73 8.47 3.70
N MET A 726 -26.71 7.72 4.21
CA MET A 726 -27.26 6.53 3.53
C MET A 726 -28.67 6.72 2.98
N ASP A 727 -29.22 7.95 3.00
CA ASP A 727 -30.48 8.22 2.32
C ASP A 727 -30.29 8.08 0.81
N THR A 728 -30.89 7.07 0.20
CA THR A 728 -30.93 6.90 -1.26
C THR A 728 -32.26 7.38 -1.84
N ASN A 729 -33.15 7.94 -1.01
CA ASN A 729 -34.46 8.37 -1.46
C ASN A 729 -34.38 9.53 -2.46
N ILE A 730 -35.34 9.52 -3.37
CA ILE A 730 -35.57 10.55 -4.37
C ILE A 730 -36.94 11.15 -4.03
N ALA A 731 -36.97 12.39 -3.56
CA ALA A 731 -38.21 13.13 -3.35
C ALA A 731 -38.46 14.03 -4.54
N PHE A 732 -39.60 13.85 -5.22
CA PHE A 732 -40.02 14.68 -6.33
C PHE A 732 -41.45 15.15 -6.11
N SER A 733 -41.66 16.46 -6.18
CA SER A 733 -42.98 17.08 -6.11
C SER A 733 -43.06 18.21 -7.12
N LEU A 734 -44.13 18.26 -7.91
CA LEU A 734 -44.36 19.29 -8.92
C LEU A 734 -45.80 19.77 -8.82
N ASP A 735 -45.98 21.05 -8.48
CA ASP A 735 -47.29 21.69 -8.48
C ASP A 735 -47.55 22.34 -9.84
N THR A 736 -48.40 21.69 -10.63
CA THR A 736 -48.76 22.13 -11.98
C THR A 736 -49.68 23.35 -11.99
N SER A 737 -50.21 23.78 -10.83
CA SER A 737 -51.05 24.98 -10.71
C SER A 737 -50.26 26.26 -10.42
N THR A 738 -49.09 26.15 -9.77
CA THR A 738 -48.21 27.28 -9.42
C THR A 738 -46.91 27.30 -10.23
N LEU A 739 -46.65 26.29 -11.07
CA LEU A 739 -45.40 26.08 -11.82
C LEU A 739 -44.16 26.09 -10.92
N THR A 740 -44.25 25.47 -9.74
CA THR A 740 -43.11 25.28 -8.84
C THR A 740 -42.94 23.80 -8.52
N GLY A 741 -41.69 23.35 -8.36
CA GLY A 741 -41.39 21.95 -8.07
C GLY A 741 -40.11 21.79 -7.26
N VAL A 742 -40.03 20.72 -6.49
CA VAL A 742 -38.90 20.37 -5.64
C VAL A 742 -38.39 18.98 -6.03
N MET A 743 -37.07 18.85 -6.21
CA MET A 743 -36.41 17.58 -6.48
C MET A 743 -35.17 17.42 -5.57
N THR A 744 -35.21 16.47 -4.66
CA THR A 744 -34.15 16.21 -3.69
C THR A 744 -33.64 14.79 -3.86
N PHE A 745 -32.33 14.67 -4.08
CA PHE A 745 -31.60 13.40 -4.07
C PHE A 745 -30.78 13.31 -2.79
N GLY A 746 -30.81 12.13 -2.17
CA GLY A 746 -29.90 11.81 -1.08
C GLY A 746 -28.43 11.80 -1.50
N LEU A 747 -27.54 12.03 -0.54
CA LEU A 747 -26.13 12.34 -0.77
C LEU A 747 -25.34 11.27 -1.56
N PRO A 748 -25.55 9.95 -1.34
CA PRO A 748 -24.90 8.92 -2.14
C PRO A 748 -25.27 9.00 -3.62
N LEU A 749 -26.57 9.16 -3.91
CA LEU A 749 -27.08 9.08 -5.28
C LEU A 749 -26.65 10.29 -6.11
N VAL A 750 -26.58 11.48 -5.50
CA VAL A 750 -26.05 12.67 -6.19
C VAL A 750 -24.54 12.57 -6.41
N MET A 751 -23.78 11.99 -5.46
CA MET A 751 -22.33 11.77 -5.65
C MET A 751 -22.05 10.73 -6.72
N THR A 752 -22.88 9.68 -6.81
CA THR A 752 -22.82 8.73 -7.93
C THR A 752 -23.16 9.41 -9.26
N LEU A 753 -24.20 10.25 -9.31
CA LEU A 753 -24.57 10.99 -10.51
C LEU A 753 -23.44 11.91 -10.99
N ASN A 754 -22.76 12.60 -10.07
CA ASN A 754 -21.63 13.49 -10.38
C ASN A 754 -20.34 12.72 -10.74
N ALA A 755 -20.14 11.51 -10.19
CA ALA A 755 -18.98 10.66 -10.50
C ALA A 755 -19.09 9.99 -11.88
N VAL A 756 -20.31 9.67 -12.32
CA VAL A 756 -20.58 9.09 -13.65
C VAL A 756 -20.73 10.19 -14.72
N GLY A 757 -20.79 11.46 -14.32
CA GLY A 757 -20.87 12.61 -15.23
C GLY A 757 -19.68 12.71 -16.18
N SER A 758 -18.44 12.55 -15.69
CA SER A 758 -17.25 12.71 -16.54
C SER A 758 -17.09 11.60 -17.60
N PRO A 759 -17.36 10.31 -17.34
CA PRO A 759 -17.47 9.32 -18.41
C PRO A 759 -18.54 9.66 -19.45
N ILE A 760 -19.71 10.18 -19.02
CA ILE A 760 -20.82 10.51 -19.93
C ILE A 760 -20.48 11.71 -20.82
N THR A 761 -19.97 12.80 -20.26
CA THR A 761 -19.60 14.00 -21.03
C THR A 761 -18.40 13.76 -21.94
N THR A 762 -17.52 12.83 -21.57
CA THR A 762 -16.43 12.34 -22.43
C THR A 762 -16.96 11.52 -23.60
N ALA A 763 -17.94 10.65 -23.36
CA ALA A 763 -18.58 9.88 -24.42
C ALA A 763 -19.34 10.79 -25.40
N ILE A 764 -20.00 11.84 -24.91
CA ILE A 764 -20.67 12.85 -25.74
C ILE A 764 -19.64 13.64 -26.55
N ALA A 765 -18.56 14.13 -25.93
CA ALA A 765 -17.50 14.84 -26.64
C ALA A 765 -16.77 13.97 -27.68
N LEU A 766 -16.66 12.66 -27.42
CA LEU A 766 -16.13 11.68 -28.36
C LEU A 766 -17.10 11.43 -29.53
N ALA A 767 -18.40 11.35 -29.25
CA ALA A 767 -19.45 11.25 -30.25
C ALA A 767 -19.51 12.51 -31.14
N ASP A 768 -19.38 13.71 -30.56
CA ASP A 768 -19.32 14.98 -31.29
C ASP A 768 -18.05 15.09 -32.15
N SER A 769 -16.91 14.62 -31.64
CA SER A 769 -15.65 14.57 -32.40
C SER A 769 -15.74 13.59 -33.57
N THR A 770 -16.42 12.46 -33.37
CA THR A 770 -16.62 11.42 -34.39
C THR A 770 -17.64 11.84 -35.44
N THR A 771 -18.74 12.49 -35.05
CA THR A 771 -19.72 13.05 -36.00
C THR A 771 -19.15 14.20 -36.82
N THR A 772 -18.30 15.05 -36.22
CA THR A 772 -17.55 16.11 -36.94
C THR A 772 -16.60 15.51 -37.97
N PHE A 773 -15.87 14.44 -37.59
CA PHE A 773 -15.01 13.71 -38.51
C PHE A 773 -15.80 13.06 -39.66
N ILE A 774 -16.86 12.31 -39.33
CA ILE A 774 -17.70 11.62 -40.32
C ILE A 774 -18.35 12.62 -41.29
N SER A 775 -18.87 13.74 -40.78
CA SER A 775 -19.50 14.77 -41.61
C SER A 775 -18.49 15.45 -42.54
N ALA A 776 -17.26 15.70 -42.08
CA ALA A 776 -16.18 16.23 -42.92
C ALA A 776 -15.74 15.24 -44.01
N VAL A 777 -15.65 13.94 -43.68
CA VAL A 777 -15.33 12.87 -44.65
C VAL A 777 -16.46 12.69 -45.66
N GLN A 778 -17.71 12.70 -45.22
CA GLN A 778 -18.89 12.62 -46.10
C GLN A 778 -19.03 13.86 -47.00
N ALA A 779 -18.60 15.03 -46.53
CA ALA A 779 -18.54 16.26 -47.32
C ALA A 779 -17.31 16.35 -48.25
N GLY A 780 -16.36 15.40 -48.16
CA GLY A 780 -15.14 15.36 -48.97
C GLY A 780 -14.04 16.33 -48.54
N ASP A 781 -14.15 16.97 -47.38
CA ASP A 781 -13.16 17.92 -46.84
C ASP A 781 -12.16 17.20 -45.92
N LEU A 782 -11.08 16.72 -46.53
CA LEU A 782 -10.03 15.97 -45.83
C LEU A 782 -9.23 16.83 -44.83
N GLN A 783 -9.21 18.15 -45.00
CA GLN A 783 -8.48 19.06 -44.10
C GLN A 783 -9.30 19.33 -42.83
N ALA A 784 -10.63 19.47 -42.96
CA ALA A 784 -11.53 19.51 -41.81
C ALA A 784 -11.57 18.17 -41.06
N ALA A 785 -11.53 17.03 -41.76
CA ALA A 785 -11.48 15.71 -41.13
C ALA A 785 -10.17 15.48 -40.34
N ALA A 786 -9.02 15.88 -40.91
CA ALA A 786 -7.75 15.81 -40.21
C ALA A 786 -7.70 16.74 -38.99
N THR A 787 -8.28 17.94 -39.09
CA THR A 787 -8.38 18.89 -37.97
C THR A 787 -9.28 18.36 -36.86
N ALA A 788 -10.41 17.73 -37.20
CA ALA A 788 -11.31 17.10 -36.24
C ALA A 788 -10.64 15.92 -35.51
N LEU A 789 -9.84 15.12 -36.22
CA LEU A 789 -9.11 13.99 -35.63
C LEU A 789 -7.97 14.44 -34.70
N VAL A 790 -7.26 15.50 -35.06
CA VAL A 790 -6.19 16.09 -34.22
C VAL A 790 -6.76 16.85 -33.02
N GLY A 791 -7.94 17.48 -33.16
CA GLY A 791 -8.64 18.15 -32.07
C GLY A 791 -9.42 17.22 -31.13
N ALA A 792 -9.71 15.99 -31.57
CA ALA A 792 -10.50 15.02 -30.79
C ALA A 792 -9.95 14.76 -29.38
N PRO A 793 -8.63 14.57 -29.15
CA PRO A 793 -8.11 14.38 -27.80
C PRO A 793 -8.34 15.60 -26.89
N ALA A 794 -8.21 16.81 -27.44
CA ALA A 794 -8.47 18.04 -26.69
C ALA A 794 -9.97 18.21 -26.38
N ASN A 795 -10.85 17.85 -27.33
CA ASN A 795 -12.30 17.89 -27.13
C ASN A 795 -12.76 16.84 -26.10
N VAL A 796 -12.21 15.63 -26.15
CA VAL A 796 -12.50 14.54 -25.22
C VAL A 796 -11.98 14.87 -23.81
N ALA A 797 -10.75 15.41 -23.70
CA ALA A 797 -10.23 15.89 -22.42
C ALA A 797 -11.04 17.08 -21.88
N ASN A 798 -11.48 17.99 -22.76
CA ASN A 798 -12.35 19.10 -22.36
C ASN A 798 -13.76 18.61 -21.95
N GLY A 799 -14.29 17.56 -22.59
CA GLY A 799 -15.53 16.90 -22.20
C GLY A 799 -15.42 16.21 -20.83
N PHE A 800 -14.31 15.53 -20.58
CA PHE A 800 -14.02 14.88 -19.30
C PHE A 800 -13.86 15.87 -18.15
N LEU A 801 -13.18 16.98 -18.39
CA LEU A 801 -12.89 17.97 -17.35
C LEU A 801 -14.02 18.99 -17.18
N ASN A 802 -14.52 19.59 -18.27
CA ASN A 802 -15.41 20.75 -18.26
C ASN A 802 -16.73 20.53 -19.02
N GLY A 803 -16.98 19.34 -19.57
CA GLY A 803 -18.18 19.09 -20.38
C GLY A 803 -19.45 19.18 -19.55
N GLU A 804 -20.54 19.63 -20.16
CA GLU A 804 -21.87 19.68 -19.53
C GLU A 804 -22.88 19.03 -20.47
N ALA A 805 -23.74 18.16 -19.94
CA ALA A 805 -24.82 17.56 -20.69
C ALA A 805 -26.06 17.38 -19.82
N THR A 806 -27.21 17.18 -20.44
CA THR A 806 -28.46 16.88 -19.73
C THR A 806 -29.09 15.61 -20.27
N LEU A 807 -29.42 14.67 -19.40
CA LEU A 807 -30.12 13.43 -19.77
C LEU A 807 -31.64 13.62 -19.59
N PRO A 808 -32.45 13.51 -20.65
CA PRO A 808 -33.90 13.61 -20.52
C PRO A 808 -34.47 12.32 -19.93
N LEU A 809 -35.22 12.45 -18.83
CA LEU A 809 -35.93 11.38 -18.16
C LEU A 809 -37.44 11.68 -18.21
N ALA A 810 -38.17 10.92 -19.01
CA ALA A 810 -39.62 11.04 -19.09
C ALA A 810 -40.28 10.42 -17.84
N LEU A 811 -41.13 11.19 -17.16
CA LEU A 811 -41.87 10.69 -16.00
C LEU A 811 -43.17 10.00 -16.45
N PRO A 812 -43.57 8.92 -15.76
CA PRO A 812 -44.82 8.23 -16.05
C PRO A 812 -46.00 9.17 -15.79
N THR A 813 -46.94 9.26 -16.75
CA THR A 813 -48.11 10.17 -16.69
C THR A 813 -49.01 9.92 -15.48
N SER A 814 -48.91 8.74 -14.86
CA SER A 814 -49.57 8.36 -13.61
C SER A 814 -49.10 9.16 -12.39
N ALA A 815 -47.84 9.64 -12.40
CA ALA A 815 -47.22 10.37 -11.30
C ALA A 815 -47.41 11.90 -11.41
N THR A 816 -47.86 12.38 -12.57
CA THR A 816 -47.94 13.82 -12.92
C THR A 816 -49.36 14.26 -13.28
N GLY A 817 -50.38 13.47 -12.91
CA GLY A 817 -51.79 13.80 -13.12
C GLY A 817 -52.24 13.73 -14.59
N GLY A 818 -51.58 12.95 -15.44
CA GLY A 818 -51.93 12.74 -16.85
C GLY A 818 -51.19 13.65 -17.84
N ILE A 819 -50.33 14.57 -17.37
CA ILE A 819 -49.54 15.47 -18.22
C ILE A 819 -48.15 14.86 -18.46
N PRO A 820 -47.68 14.74 -19.71
CA PRO A 820 -46.32 14.27 -19.98
C PRO A 820 -45.29 15.32 -19.52
N VAL A 821 -44.40 14.91 -18.61
CA VAL A 821 -43.32 15.73 -18.05
C VAL A 821 -41.99 15.03 -18.30
N THR A 822 -41.01 15.77 -18.81
CA THR A 822 -39.63 15.33 -18.99
C THR A 822 -38.72 16.12 -18.07
N VAL A 823 -38.01 15.41 -17.18
CA VAL A 823 -36.98 16.00 -16.32
C VAL A 823 -35.64 15.94 -17.06
N HIS A 824 -34.91 17.04 -17.09
CA HIS A 824 -33.56 17.13 -17.63
C HIS A 824 -32.57 17.04 -16.48
N VAL A 825 -31.90 15.88 -16.38
CA VAL A 825 -30.91 15.56 -15.35
C VAL A 825 -29.56 16.13 -15.79
N PRO A 826 -28.99 17.14 -15.12
CA PRO A 826 -27.68 17.67 -15.48
C PRO A 826 -26.57 16.71 -15.06
N VAL A 827 -25.60 16.50 -15.95
CA VAL A 827 -24.39 15.71 -15.74
C VAL A 827 -23.18 16.49 -16.24
N GLY A 828 -22.08 16.49 -15.48
CA GLY A 828 -20.93 17.33 -15.76
C GLY A 828 -19.60 16.58 -15.71
N GLY A 829 -18.61 17.10 -16.44
CA GLY A 829 -17.21 16.74 -16.30
C GLY A 829 -16.70 17.05 -14.90
N ILE A 830 -15.50 16.57 -14.57
CA ILE A 830 -14.96 16.59 -13.18
C ILE A 830 -15.04 17.98 -12.52
N LEU A 831 -14.83 19.04 -13.29
CA LEU A 831 -14.76 20.44 -12.85
C LEU A 831 -16.02 21.26 -13.20
N ALA A 832 -17.02 20.66 -13.84
CA ALA A 832 -18.21 21.37 -14.29
C ALA A 832 -19.03 21.93 -13.11
N PRO A 833 -19.52 23.18 -13.18
CA PRO A 833 -20.29 23.80 -12.11
C PRO A 833 -21.60 23.02 -11.82
N LEU A 834 -22.10 23.13 -10.59
CA LEU A 834 -23.35 22.50 -10.18
C LEU A 834 -24.55 23.24 -10.79
N GLN A 835 -25.46 22.50 -11.40
CA GLN A 835 -26.66 23.02 -12.04
C GLN A 835 -27.94 22.51 -11.36
N PRO A 836 -29.01 23.33 -11.33
CA PRO A 836 -30.31 22.89 -10.85
C PRO A 836 -31.00 21.98 -11.87
N PHE A 837 -31.90 21.13 -11.39
CA PHE A 837 -32.71 20.27 -12.25
C PHE A 837 -33.80 21.07 -12.96
N GLN A 838 -34.05 20.75 -14.23
CA GLN A 838 -35.06 21.42 -15.06
C GLN A 838 -36.13 20.41 -15.47
N ALA A 839 -37.41 20.77 -15.47
CA ALA A 839 -38.49 19.91 -15.96
C ALA A 839 -39.33 20.61 -17.02
N THR A 840 -39.65 19.93 -18.11
CA THR A 840 -40.50 20.43 -19.18
C THR A 840 -41.81 19.65 -19.19
N ALA A 841 -42.93 20.32 -18.94
CA ALA A 841 -44.27 19.75 -18.99
C ALA A 841 -45.00 20.19 -20.26
N VAL A 842 -45.63 19.27 -20.98
CA VAL A 842 -46.39 19.59 -22.20
C VAL A 842 -47.88 19.69 -21.88
N VAL A 843 -48.35 20.92 -21.62
CA VAL A 843 -49.73 21.17 -21.20
C VAL A 843 -50.64 21.29 -22.43
N PRO A 844 -51.71 20.48 -22.54
CA PRO A 844 -52.66 20.61 -23.64
C PRO A 844 -53.27 22.02 -23.64
N VAL A 845 -53.27 22.69 -24.80
CA VAL A 845 -53.71 24.08 -25.05
C VAL A 845 -52.59 25.15 -24.98
N ILE A 846 -51.57 25.03 -24.12
CA ILE A 846 -50.56 26.11 -23.90
C ILE A 846 -49.16 25.78 -24.47
N GLY A 847 -48.88 24.52 -24.78
CA GLY A 847 -47.57 24.08 -25.30
C GLY A 847 -46.57 23.71 -24.19
N PRO A 848 -45.30 23.46 -24.54
CA PRO A 848 -44.27 23.05 -23.57
C PRO A 848 -43.88 24.20 -22.64
N VAL A 849 -43.85 23.92 -21.33
CA VAL A 849 -43.42 24.87 -20.29
C VAL A 849 -42.32 24.26 -19.44
N THR A 850 -41.19 24.98 -19.33
CA THR A 850 -40.02 24.56 -18.54
C THR A 850 -40.02 25.24 -17.18
N VAL A 851 -39.81 24.47 -16.12
CA VAL A 851 -39.77 24.90 -14.71
C VAL A 851 -38.47 24.41 -14.08
N THR A 852 -37.80 25.30 -13.35
CA THR A 852 -36.63 24.95 -12.53
C THR A 852 -37.09 24.31 -11.23
N LEU A 853 -36.55 23.14 -10.91
CA LEU A 853 -36.87 22.39 -9.69
C LEU A 853 -35.90 22.81 -8.59
N GLU A 854 -36.42 23.29 -7.46
CA GLU A 854 -35.59 23.64 -6.30
C GLU A 854 -35.16 22.37 -5.55
N GLY A 855 -33.91 22.30 -5.07
CA GLY A 855 -33.41 21.12 -4.34
C GLY A 855 -31.94 20.80 -4.62
N THR A 856 -31.58 19.51 -4.61
CA THR A 856 -30.19 19.04 -4.70
C THR A 856 -29.64 19.33 -6.11
N PRO A 857 -28.57 20.16 -6.29
CA PRO A 857 -28.00 20.44 -7.60
C PRO A 857 -26.98 19.35 -8.03
N ALA A 858 -26.77 19.16 -9.34
CA ALA A 858 -25.86 18.16 -9.92
C ALA A 858 -24.99 18.74 -11.06
N GLY A 859 -23.78 18.21 -11.25
CA GLY A 859 -22.75 18.72 -12.15
C GLY A 859 -21.44 17.94 -12.00
N GLY A 860 -20.32 18.62 -11.77
CA GLY A 860 -19.02 17.99 -11.58
C GLY A 860 -18.75 17.50 -10.16
N ILE A 861 -18.03 16.39 -10.04
CA ILE A 861 -17.71 15.75 -8.75
C ILE A 861 -16.85 16.65 -7.85
N VAL A 862 -15.94 17.45 -8.40
CA VAL A 862 -15.09 18.35 -7.60
C VAL A 862 -15.92 19.50 -7.00
N PRO A 863 -16.71 20.27 -7.77
CA PRO A 863 -17.62 21.27 -7.18
C PRO A 863 -18.63 20.68 -6.20
N ALA A 864 -19.11 19.45 -6.42
CA ALA A 864 -20.01 18.74 -5.49
C ALA A 864 -19.34 18.46 -4.14
N LEU A 865 -18.11 17.96 -4.14
CA LEU A 865 -17.35 17.64 -2.93
C LEU A 865 -16.86 18.89 -2.18
N VAL A 866 -16.63 19.99 -2.89
CA VAL A 866 -16.13 21.23 -2.28
C VAL A 866 -17.27 22.12 -1.75
N ASN A 867 -18.37 22.25 -2.49
CA ASN A 867 -19.40 23.24 -2.16
C ASN A 867 -20.69 22.64 -1.57
N TYR A 868 -21.04 21.41 -1.93
CA TYR A 868 -22.33 20.80 -1.55
C TYR A 868 -22.20 19.75 -0.43
N GLY A 869 -21.21 18.87 -0.53
CA GLY A 869 -20.93 17.81 0.46
C GLY A 869 -20.71 18.34 1.89
N PRO A 870 -19.88 19.38 2.11
CA PRO A 870 -19.63 19.94 3.44
C PRO A 870 -20.86 20.64 4.03
N ALA A 871 -21.72 21.24 3.20
CA ALA A 871 -22.93 21.93 3.66
C ALA A 871 -24.02 20.95 4.14
N GLN A 872 -24.19 19.82 3.45
CA GLN A 872 -25.08 18.74 3.85
C GLN A 872 -24.57 18.02 5.12
N LEU A 873 -23.25 17.84 5.22
CA LEU A 873 -22.61 17.28 6.42
C LEU A 873 -22.75 18.23 7.62
N ALA A 874 -22.61 19.54 7.42
CA ALA A 874 -22.81 20.54 8.47
C ALA A 874 -24.28 20.62 8.94
N GLN A 875 -25.26 20.49 8.04
CA GLN A 875 -26.68 20.40 8.39
C GLN A 875 -27.01 19.11 9.18
N ALA A 876 -26.38 17.98 8.85
CA ALA A 876 -26.55 16.71 9.55
C ALA A 876 -25.88 16.67 10.94
N ILE A 877 -24.81 17.44 11.13
CA ILE A 877 -24.12 17.58 12.43
C ILE A 877 -24.87 18.57 13.35
N GLY A 878 -25.60 19.53 12.78
CA GLY A 878 -26.32 20.57 13.53
C GLY A 878 -27.77 20.25 13.92
N ALA A 879 -28.31 19.08 13.53
CA ALA A 879 -29.70 18.67 13.75
C ALA A 879 -29.91 17.81 15.00
#